data_AF-A0A933JQH7-F1
#
_entry.id   AF-A0A933JQH7-F1
#
_cell.length_a   1.000
_cell.length_b   1.000
_cell.length_c   1.000
_cell.angle_alpha   90.00
_cell.angle_beta   90.00
_cell.angle_gamma   90.00
#
_symmetry.space_group_name_H-M   'P 1'
#
loop_
_entity.id
_entity.type
_entity.pdbx_description
1 polymer ?
#
loop_
_entity_poly.entity_id
_entity_poly.type
_entity_poly.pdbx_seq_one_letter_code
_entity_poly.pdbx_strand_id
1 'polypeptide(L)'
;MRTRPDTTTVTCFENRSFGPALILSLLACSEDAETPFKLHETVSTIGGDPLAGTDVSSCPVFLDERCQSGAKQRCELYDVATKTFPETQDPVLRQVFLYDRWYDRYTSPLGLTMERGFKGAMPGSAPEADWLTGFDRWHGSGDAAIWTGVALVSDFFRYVATKTEADYQRVEAKTRALVRNFEVTGVDGYLARYHFLLVPPGTPQNDQLILVEGTEGQTGDNNVPLPSVDVDGLPDAYRTGVPDGQGGTVAPHAYWNGDPSIDQYTGPMVAFPLVYPHLRDETLKAKLVRHLGCYLKRLQRIEIRNLHTRPELIRELKDAFGGNALRLDPGDPDPTQLQTMVWYVHPGINSRNYMNFDATCPDRVQLEPSRVYDALSPTFESELLGLASDINRETRQRPTQIDHFYIPSIRGGDASHLMHLAAVLYHLTGEEQYRSFLFDELIGKLRADEVALTMMAFRAPDSCFKFYGDHITYGTHWQFLTMLEDSPLRNTMVRVMEEEVWQKAMWNHHNAKADALYASVVPSGSGRDDALRSLRDQLTGFGGNGGTHEAPRRTHDVSVQSVIDRLPSNITVRCPTEAERVQCETETTLLGFPLESKKISRECDGRPGECRFEDGTCANGLASEGLPVALRSYADFLWQRSPFDLGDPRSVDGQVQSPGRDLGEPFWTARYYDFIDTGRGQVLAWRQTQEACAN
;
A
#
# COMPACT_ATOMS: atom_id res chain seq x y z
N MET A 1 11.40 -15.44 37.28
CA MET A 1 12.04 -14.38 38.08
C MET A 1 13.43 -14.12 37.53
N ARG A 2 13.57 -13.11 36.67
CA ARG A 2 14.87 -12.56 36.23
C ARG A 2 14.87 -11.09 36.64
N THR A 3 15.90 -10.70 37.37
CA THR A 3 16.12 -9.36 37.93
C THR A 3 16.41 -8.35 36.82
N ARG A 4 15.69 -7.22 36.82
CA ARG A 4 15.97 -6.03 36.01
C ARG A 4 17.30 -5.40 36.43
N PRO A 5 18.10 -4.81 35.51
CA PRO A 5 19.19 -3.94 35.90
C PRO A 5 18.67 -2.55 36.28
N ASP A 6 19.35 -1.96 37.27
CA ASP A 6 19.04 -0.71 37.95
C ASP A 6 18.86 0.50 37.01
N THR A 7 17.77 1.23 37.23
CA THR A 7 17.58 2.60 36.78
C THR A 7 18.52 3.53 37.53
N THR A 8 19.38 4.23 36.82
CA THR A 8 20.18 5.34 37.34
C THR A 8 19.25 6.49 37.73
N THR A 9 18.92 6.59 39.02
CA THR A 9 18.17 7.71 39.59
C THR A 9 19.10 8.93 39.69
N VAL A 10 18.92 9.91 38.81
CA VAL A 10 19.52 11.25 38.99
C VAL A 10 18.80 11.92 40.15
N THR A 11 19.48 12.03 41.29
CA THR A 11 19.00 12.73 42.48
C THR A 11 19.44 14.19 42.40
N CYS A 12 18.50 15.09 42.10
CA CYS A 12 18.71 16.53 42.33
C CYS A 12 18.59 16.80 43.83
N PHE A 13 19.69 17.20 44.46
CA PHE A 13 19.73 17.58 45.87
C PHE A 13 18.89 18.85 46.12
N GLU A 14 17.85 18.75 46.95
CA GLU A 14 17.30 19.90 47.67
C GLU A 14 18.31 20.35 48.73
N ASN A 15 18.80 21.59 48.64
CA ASN A 15 19.63 22.16 49.70
C ASN A 15 18.87 23.29 50.40
N ARG A 16 18.46 23.05 51.65
CA ARG A 16 17.90 24.06 52.55
C ARG A 16 19.02 24.79 53.29
N SER A 17 19.01 26.12 53.15
CA SER A 17 19.44 27.17 54.10
C SER A 17 20.90 27.18 54.62
N PHE A 18 21.68 28.22 54.26
CA PHE A 18 22.47 29.09 55.17
C PHE A 18 23.11 30.28 54.41
N GLY A 19 22.91 31.51 54.91
CA GLY A 19 23.85 32.66 54.99
C GLY A 19 24.52 33.27 53.74
N PRO A 20 24.73 34.61 53.67
CA PRO A 20 25.14 35.32 52.46
C PRO A 20 26.67 35.48 52.34
N ALA A 21 27.27 34.94 51.27
CA ALA A 21 28.58 35.39 50.75
C ALA A 21 28.79 34.92 49.30
N LEU A 22 28.40 35.81 48.39
CA LEU A 22 29.01 36.09 47.08
C LEU A 22 30.17 35.19 46.60
N ILE A 23 29.90 34.15 45.80
CA ILE A 23 30.68 33.76 44.60
C ILE A 23 29.69 33.21 43.57
N LEU A 24 29.47 33.96 42.49
CA LEU A 24 28.67 33.57 41.33
C LEU A 24 29.47 32.57 40.48
N SER A 25 29.34 31.28 40.77
CA SER A 25 29.72 30.21 39.84
C SER A 25 28.45 29.72 39.14
N LEU A 26 28.25 30.20 37.91
CA LEU A 26 27.30 29.67 36.94
C LEU A 26 27.62 28.19 36.71
N LEU A 27 26.97 27.30 37.46
CA LEU A 27 26.78 25.93 37.04
C LEU A 27 25.75 25.97 35.91
N ALA A 28 26.23 26.18 34.69
CA ALA A 28 25.48 25.81 33.51
C ALA A 28 25.20 24.32 33.65
N CYS A 29 23.93 23.96 33.86
CA CYS A 29 23.48 22.64 33.43
C CYS A 29 23.94 22.52 31.98
N SER A 30 24.77 21.51 31.66
CA SER A 30 24.96 21.20 30.25
C SER A 30 23.57 20.90 29.73
N GLU A 31 23.07 21.77 28.86
CA GLU A 31 22.14 21.34 27.83
C GLU A 31 22.89 20.19 27.16
N ASP A 32 22.58 18.96 27.57
CA ASP A 32 22.96 17.79 26.80
C ASP A 32 22.33 18.06 25.45
N ALA A 33 23.15 18.54 24.51
CA ALA A 33 22.72 18.91 23.19
C ALA A 33 22.06 17.67 22.62
N GLU A 34 20.72 17.66 22.59
CA GLU A 34 19.96 16.54 22.06
C GLU A 34 20.54 16.26 20.68
N THR A 35 21.08 15.05 20.53
CA THR A 35 21.67 14.64 19.26
C THR A 35 20.58 14.85 18.20
N PRO A 36 20.83 15.66 17.16
CA PRO A 36 19.79 16.03 16.21
C PRO A 36 19.13 14.76 15.68
N PHE A 37 17.80 14.73 15.65
CA PHE A 37 17.07 13.64 15.03
C PHE A 37 17.52 13.50 13.57
N LYS A 38 18.11 12.34 13.25
CA LYS A 38 18.62 12.04 11.92
C LYS A 38 17.84 10.87 11.33
N LEU A 39 17.49 11.05 10.07
CA LEU A 39 16.88 10.04 9.23
C LEU A 39 17.90 9.63 8.18
N HIS A 40 17.91 8.34 7.85
CA HIS A 40 18.73 7.81 6.77
C HIS A 40 17.85 7.27 5.64
N GLU A 41 18.47 7.14 4.48
CA GLU A 41 17.85 6.53 3.31
C GLU A 41 17.77 5.01 3.51
N THR A 42 16.62 4.41 3.22
CA THR A 42 16.44 2.93 3.24
C THR A 42 17.47 2.22 2.37
N VAL A 43 17.83 2.85 1.25
CA VAL A 43 18.92 2.42 0.37
C VAL A 43 19.87 3.60 0.22
N SER A 44 20.99 3.56 0.94
CA SER A 44 21.93 4.70 0.98
C SER A 44 22.83 4.82 -0.26
N THR A 45 23.06 3.72 -0.98
CA THR A 45 23.95 3.70 -2.14
C THR A 45 23.52 2.66 -3.16
N ILE A 46 23.50 3.04 -4.44
CA ILE A 46 23.40 2.11 -5.56
C ILE A 46 24.75 2.12 -6.29
N GLY A 47 25.33 0.93 -6.49
CA GLY A 47 26.59 0.81 -7.23
C GLY A 47 26.44 1.20 -8.71
N GLY A 48 27.56 1.39 -9.41
CA GLY A 48 27.52 1.70 -10.85
C GLY A 48 26.94 0.58 -11.70
N ASP A 49 26.50 0.94 -12.92
CA ASP A 49 25.99 -0.02 -13.90
C ASP A 49 27.05 -1.08 -14.23
N PRO A 50 26.78 -2.38 -13.98
CA PRO A 50 27.75 -3.44 -14.20
C PRO A 50 28.09 -3.67 -15.68
N LEU A 51 27.30 -3.13 -16.60
CA LEU A 51 27.52 -3.21 -18.05
C LEU A 51 28.23 -1.97 -18.60
N ALA A 52 28.45 -0.94 -17.80
CA ALA A 52 29.15 0.26 -18.23
C ALA A 52 30.56 -0.07 -18.74
N GLY A 53 30.86 0.36 -19.97
CA GLY A 53 32.15 0.09 -20.62
C GLY A 53 32.31 -1.32 -21.19
N THR A 54 31.25 -2.13 -21.22
CA THR A 54 31.22 -3.42 -21.91
C THR A 54 30.62 -3.28 -23.33
N ASP A 55 30.82 -4.30 -24.17
CA ASP A 55 30.20 -4.36 -25.51
C ASP A 55 28.72 -4.78 -25.46
N VAL A 56 28.17 -4.97 -24.27
CA VAL A 56 26.82 -5.46 -24.02
C VAL A 56 26.00 -4.31 -23.42
N SER A 57 24.77 -4.13 -23.88
CA SER A 57 23.86 -3.10 -23.37
C SER A 57 22.68 -3.72 -22.63
N SER A 58 22.24 -3.08 -21.55
CA SER A 58 21.07 -3.50 -20.79
C SER A 58 19.79 -3.43 -21.63
N CYS A 59 18.83 -4.29 -21.30
CA CYS A 59 17.51 -4.30 -21.94
C CYS A 59 16.38 -4.30 -20.90
N PRO A 60 15.25 -3.63 -21.18
CA PRO A 60 14.22 -3.42 -20.16
C PRO A 60 13.29 -4.63 -19.96
N VAL A 61 12.97 -5.33 -21.05
CA VAL A 61 11.90 -6.34 -21.10
C VAL A 61 12.47 -7.68 -21.50
N PHE A 62 12.37 -8.68 -20.62
CA PHE A 62 12.91 -10.02 -20.85
C PHE A 62 12.31 -10.67 -22.12
N LEU A 63 13.15 -11.36 -22.89
CA LEU A 63 12.83 -12.00 -24.17
C LEU A 63 12.30 -11.07 -25.27
N ASP A 64 12.34 -9.75 -25.06
CA ASP A 64 12.04 -8.78 -26.10
C ASP A 64 13.06 -8.86 -27.23
N GLU A 65 12.64 -8.51 -28.44
CA GLU A 65 13.47 -8.60 -29.63
C GLU A 65 13.58 -7.24 -30.30
N ARG A 66 14.79 -6.90 -30.78
CA ARG A 66 15.01 -5.68 -31.56
C ARG A 66 15.95 -5.93 -32.73
N CYS A 67 15.92 -5.01 -33.68
CA CYS A 67 16.86 -4.95 -34.78
C CYS A 67 17.89 -3.84 -34.55
N GLN A 68 19.17 -4.22 -34.48
CA GLN A 68 20.27 -3.27 -34.35
C GLN A 68 21.36 -3.61 -35.35
N SER A 69 21.70 -2.65 -36.21
CA SER A 69 22.77 -2.80 -37.22
C SER A 69 22.60 -4.02 -38.13
N GLY A 70 21.35 -4.36 -38.48
CA GLY A 70 21.01 -5.51 -39.35
C GLY A 70 21.00 -6.88 -38.66
N ALA A 71 21.39 -6.95 -37.39
CA ALA A 71 21.31 -8.17 -36.59
C ALA A 71 20.10 -8.13 -35.66
N LYS A 72 19.40 -9.26 -35.55
CA LYS A 72 18.36 -9.44 -34.55
C LYS A 72 19.03 -9.66 -33.19
N GLN A 73 18.54 -8.97 -32.17
CA GLN A 73 18.95 -9.12 -30.79
C GLN A 73 17.77 -9.54 -29.94
N ARG A 74 18.03 -10.35 -28.91
CA ARG A 74 17.05 -10.78 -27.92
C ARG A 74 17.52 -10.41 -26.52
N CYS A 75 16.62 -9.88 -25.71
CA CYS A 75 16.89 -9.55 -24.31
C CYS A 75 16.94 -10.83 -23.47
N GLU A 76 18.10 -11.18 -22.95
CA GLU A 76 18.34 -12.41 -22.19
C GLU A 76 19.08 -12.13 -20.89
N LEU A 77 19.14 -13.14 -20.01
CA LEU A 77 19.95 -13.10 -18.80
C LEU A 77 21.44 -13.05 -19.17
N TYR A 78 22.18 -12.16 -18.55
CA TYR A 78 23.63 -12.00 -18.69
C TYR A 78 24.28 -12.06 -17.32
N ASP A 79 25.27 -12.94 -17.17
CA ASP A 79 26.05 -13.09 -15.96
C ASP A 79 27.28 -12.18 -16.01
N VAL A 80 27.30 -11.16 -15.15
CA VAL A 80 28.33 -10.11 -15.13
C VAL A 80 29.69 -10.68 -14.72
N ALA A 81 29.72 -11.68 -13.84
CA ALA A 81 30.97 -12.23 -13.31
C ALA A 81 31.70 -13.07 -14.36
N THR A 82 30.96 -13.91 -15.09
CA THR A 82 31.50 -14.77 -16.16
C THR A 82 31.54 -14.08 -17.52
N LYS A 83 30.84 -12.96 -17.68
CA LYS A 83 30.66 -12.23 -18.94
C LYS A 83 29.98 -13.08 -20.03
N THR A 84 29.04 -13.93 -19.65
CA THR A 84 28.35 -14.86 -20.57
C THR A 84 26.84 -14.78 -20.45
N PHE A 85 26.15 -15.23 -21.50
CA PHE A 85 24.72 -15.56 -21.45
C PHE A 85 24.62 -17.03 -21.01
N PRO A 86 24.16 -17.34 -19.78
CA PRO A 86 24.12 -18.71 -19.28
C PRO A 86 23.16 -19.56 -20.12
N GLU A 87 23.57 -20.79 -20.43
CA GLU A 87 22.75 -21.76 -21.18
C GLU A 87 21.56 -22.28 -20.35
N THR A 88 21.75 -22.39 -19.03
CA THR A 88 20.71 -22.78 -18.07
C THR A 88 20.40 -21.60 -17.16
N GLN A 89 19.12 -21.24 -17.07
CA GLN A 89 18.63 -20.15 -16.25
C GLN A 89 18.13 -20.68 -14.91
N ASP A 90 18.32 -19.91 -13.83
CA ASP A 90 17.63 -20.21 -12.58
C ASP A 90 16.10 -20.12 -12.79
N PRO A 91 15.33 -21.13 -12.38
CA PRO A 91 13.90 -21.20 -12.68
C PRO A 91 13.10 -20.08 -12.00
N VAL A 92 13.46 -19.70 -10.77
CA VAL A 92 12.75 -18.64 -10.03
C VAL A 92 13.09 -17.28 -10.63
N LEU A 93 14.37 -17.01 -10.93
CA LEU A 93 14.77 -15.77 -11.57
C LEU A 93 14.10 -15.60 -12.95
N ARG A 94 14.11 -16.67 -13.76
CA ARG A 94 13.43 -16.70 -15.06
C ARG A 94 11.95 -16.38 -14.90
N GLN A 95 11.29 -17.00 -13.94
CA GLN A 95 9.88 -16.76 -13.64
C GLN A 95 9.64 -15.29 -13.27
N VAL A 96 10.42 -14.72 -12.36
CA VAL A 96 10.29 -13.30 -11.95
C VAL A 96 10.39 -12.36 -13.16
N PHE A 97 11.36 -12.57 -14.06
CA PHE A 97 11.49 -11.75 -15.25
C PHE A 97 10.36 -11.94 -16.27
N LEU A 98 9.76 -13.13 -16.33
CA LEU A 98 8.55 -13.35 -17.14
C LEU A 98 7.35 -12.59 -16.55
N TYR A 99 7.17 -12.57 -15.23
CA TYR A 99 6.13 -11.78 -14.57
C TYR A 99 6.32 -10.28 -14.81
N ASP A 100 7.54 -9.75 -14.65
CA ASP A 100 7.85 -8.36 -14.95
C ASP A 100 7.57 -8.02 -16.42
N ARG A 101 7.94 -8.91 -17.36
CA ARG A 101 7.65 -8.75 -18.79
C ARG A 101 6.14 -8.64 -19.06
N TRP A 102 5.33 -9.50 -18.45
CA TRP A 102 3.89 -9.46 -18.69
C TRP A 102 3.26 -8.19 -18.11
N TYR A 103 3.72 -7.78 -16.93
CA TYR A 103 3.33 -6.51 -16.35
C TYR A 103 3.59 -5.34 -17.33
N ASP A 104 4.80 -5.28 -17.88
CA ASP A 104 5.21 -4.20 -18.79
C ASP A 104 4.39 -4.17 -20.07
N ARG A 105 4.12 -5.34 -20.65
CA ARG A 105 3.47 -5.44 -21.95
C ARG A 105 1.95 -5.30 -21.87
N TYR A 106 1.34 -5.79 -20.79
CA TYR A 106 -0.09 -6.09 -20.78
C TYR A 106 -0.85 -5.50 -19.60
N THR A 107 -0.18 -4.91 -18.61
CA THR A 107 -0.81 -4.62 -17.32
C THR A 107 -0.39 -3.27 -16.72
N SER A 108 0.08 -2.36 -17.58
CA SER A 108 0.54 -1.02 -17.22
C SER A 108 -0.05 0.12 -18.11
N PRO A 109 -1.38 0.20 -18.35
CA PRO A 109 -1.97 1.25 -19.18
C PRO A 109 -1.64 2.65 -18.64
N LEU A 110 -1.26 3.58 -19.52
CA LEU A 110 -0.85 4.94 -19.13
C LEU A 110 0.33 4.99 -18.13
N GLY A 111 1.02 3.86 -17.90
CA GLY A 111 2.00 3.69 -16.84
C GLY A 111 1.42 3.29 -15.47
N LEU A 112 0.10 3.21 -15.33
CA LEU A 112 -0.61 2.82 -14.10
C LEU A 112 -0.79 1.31 -14.03
N THR A 113 -0.79 0.76 -12.81
CA THR A 113 -1.04 -0.67 -12.58
C THR A 113 -2.53 -0.94 -12.47
N MET A 114 -3.05 -1.90 -13.24
CA MET A 114 -4.48 -2.26 -13.27
C MET A 114 -4.65 -3.72 -13.64
N GLU A 115 -5.78 -4.35 -13.36
CA GLU A 115 -6.05 -5.72 -13.82
C GLU A 115 -6.55 -5.72 -15.27
N ARG A 116 -6.15 -6.72 -16.07
CA ARG A 116 -6.61 -6.85 -17.46
C ARG A 116 -7.86 -7.73 -17.52
N GLY A 117 -8.95 -7.23 -18.11
CA GLY A 117 -10.18 -7.98 -18.35
C GLY A 117 -10.29 -8.50 -19.80
N PHE A 118 -10.93 -9.66 -19.96
CA PHE A 118 -11.18 -10.32 -21.24
C PHE A 118 -12.67 -10.62 -21.45
N LYS A 119 -13.12 -10.62 -22.71
CA LYS A 119 -14.52 -10.93 -23.10
C LYS A 119 -14.91 -12.38 -22.89
N GLY A 120 -13.95 -13.25 -22.60
CA GLY A 120 -14.16 -14.68 -22.38
C GLY A 120 -13.02 -15.29 -21.56
N ALA A 121 -13.24 -16.52 -21.11
CA ALA A 121 -12.26 -17.26 -20.33
C ALA A 121 -10.97 -17.49 -21.13
N MET A 122 -9.82 -17.13 -20.55
CA MET A 122 -8.50 -17.42 -21.11
C MET A 122 -7.83 -18.55 -20.31
N PRO A 123 -7.63 -19.76 -20.88
CA PRO A 123 -6.98 -20.86 -20.17
C PRO A 123 -5.59 -20.48 -19.64
N GLY A 124 -5.17 -21.07 -18.52
CA GLY A 124 -3.81 -20.88 -17.97
C GLY A 124 -2.69 -21.32 -18.92
N SER A 125 -3.01 -22.22 -19.87
CA SER A 125 -2.12 -22.69 -20.92
C SER A 125 -2.17 -21.87 -22.21
N ALA A 126 -2.94 -20.77 -22.26
CA ALA A 126 -3.05 -19.95 -23.47
C ALA A 126 -1.68 -19.34 -23.84
N PRO A 127 -1.22 -19.50 -25.09
CA PRO A 127 0.05 -18.92 -25.53
C PRO A 127 -0.02 -17.40 -25.50
N GLU A 128 1.11 -16.74 -25.21
CA GLU A 128 1.18 -15.28 -25.08
C GLU A 128 0.66 -14.51 -26.31
N ALA A 129 0.81 -15.09 -27.51
CA ALA A 129 0.29 -14.51 -28.74
C ALA A 129 -1.24 -14.27 -28.71
N ASP A 130 -1.97 -15.04 -27.90
CA ASP A 130 -3.41 -14.93 -27.77
C ASP A 130 -3.83 -13.91 -26.69
N TRP A 131 -2.89 -13.36 -25.91
CA TRP A 131 -3.23 -12.53 -24.74
C TRP A 131 -3.75 -11.14 -25.09
N LEU A 132 -3.49 -10.69 -26.31
CA LEU A 132 -4.08 -9.46 -26.85
C LEU A 132 -5.49 -9.71 -27.40
N THR A 133 -5.83 -10.95 -27.72
CA THR A 133 -7.13 -11.31 -28.27
C THR A 133 -8.20 -11.21 -27.19
N GLY A 134 -9.28 -10.49 -27.47
CA GLY A 134 -10.44 -10.43 -26.59
C GLY A 134 -10.27 -9.54 -25.36
N PHE A 135 -9.32 -8.59 -25.36
CA PHE A 135 -9.32 -7.51 -24.36
C PHE A 135 -10.71 -6.85 -24.28
N ASP A 136 -11.20 -6.70 -23.06
CA ASP A 136 -12.49 -6.06 -22.78
C ASP A 136 -12.29 -4.69 -22.14
N ARG A 137 -11.66 -4.65 -20.96
CA ARG A 137 -11.50 -3.41 -20.18
C ARG A 137 -10.43 -3.57 -19.11
N TRP A 138 -10.11 -2.45 -18.47
CA TRP A 138 -9.32 -2.43 -17.24
C TRP A 138 -10.20 -2.63 -16.01
N HIS A 139 -9.78 -3.53 -15.13
CA HIS A 139 -10.38 -3.80 -13.83
C HIS A 139 -9.52 -3.18 -12.71
N GLY A 140 -10.13 -2.97 -11.54
CA GLY A 140 -9.42 -2.46 -10.37
C GLY A 140 -8.90 -1.03 -10.51
N SER A 141 -9.45 -0.24 -11.43
CA SER A 141 -8.98 1.13 -11.71
C SER A 141 -8.99 2.03 -10.48
N GLY A 142 -9.94 1.83 -9.57
CA GLY A 142 -10.02 2.54 -8.31
C GLY A 142 -8.76 2.41 -7.45
N ASP A 143 -7.99 1.34 -7.58
CA ASP A 143 -6.81 1.09 -6.76
C ASP A 143 -5.50 1.27 -7.55
N ALA A 144 -5.58 1.83 -8.76
CA ALA A 144 -4.43 1.98 -9.64
C ALA A 144 -3.30 2.79 -9.00
N ALA A 145 -3.60 3.84 -8.23
CA ALA A 145 -2.57 4.65 -7.58
C ALA A 145 -1.76 3.87 -6.52
N ILE A 146 -2.41 3.12 -5.63
CA ILE A 146 -1.70 2.27 -4.65
C ILE A 146 -0.92 1.17 -5.36
N TRP A 147 -1.53 0.50 -6.33
CA TRP A 147 -0.91 -0.58 -7.08
C TRP A 147 0.30 -0.11 -7.89
N THR A 148 0.26 1.11 -8.42
CA THR A 148 1.40 1.73 -9.11
C THR A 148 2.53 2.04 -8.14
N GLY A 149 2.24 2.48 -6.92
CA GLY A 149 3.25 2.61 -5.87
C GLY A 149 3.91 1.28 -5.51
N VAL A 150 3.11 0.22 -5.34
CA VAL A 150 3.62 -1.15 -5.08
C VAL A 150 4.51 -1.64 -6.22
N ALA A 151 4.08 -1.44 -7.47
CA ALA A 151 4.87 -1.77 -8.64
C ALA A 151 6.18 -0.96 -8.72
N LEU A 152 6.16 0.32 -8.29
CA LEU A 152 7.34 1.17 -8.23
C LEU A 152 8.35 0.67 -7.17
N VAL A 153 7.88 0.20 -6.02
CA VAL A 153 8.75 -0.44 -5.00
C VAL A 153 9.45 -1.67 -5.59
N SER A 154 8.70 -2.52 -6.31
CA SER A 154 9.28 -3.67 -7.02
C SER A 154 10.33 -3.26 -8.03
N ASP A 155 10.06 -2.23 -8.84
CA ASP A 155 11.00 -1.74 -9.87
C ASP A 155 12.26 -1.14 -9.24
N PHE A 156 12.10 -0.43 -8.14
CA PHE A 156 13.21 0.15 -7.41
C PHE A 156 14.12 -0.93 -6.85
N PHE A 157 13.59 -1.94 -6.15
CA PHE A 157 14.44 -3.02 -5.63
C PHE A 157 15.08 -3.85 -6.75
N ARG A 158 14.40 -4.03 -7.89
CA ARG A 158 15.03 -4.62 -9.08
C ARG A 158 16.21 -3.78 -9.54
N TYR A 159 16.03 -2.47 -9.69
CA TYR A 159 17.12 -1.55 -10.06
C TYR A 159 18.27 -1.57 -9.04
N VAL A 160 18.00 -1.61 -7.74
CA VAL A 160 19.06 -1.73 -6.72
C VAL A 160 19.85 -3.04 -6.88
N ALA A 161 19.15 -4.13 -7.22
CA ALA A 161 19.72 -5.46 -7.37
C ALA A 161 20.50 -5.67 -8.69
N THR A 162 20.10 -5.01 -9.77
CA THR A 162 20.68 -5.17 -11.12
C THR A 162 21.57 -4.00 -11.54
N LYS A 163 21.26 -2.79 -11.07
CA LYS A 163 21.96 -1.51 -11.26
C LYS A 163 22.04 -1.04 -12.72
N THR A 164 21.26 -1.66 -13.61
CA THR A 164 21.35 -1.37 -15.04
C THR A 164 20.64 -0.06 -15.39
N GLU A 165 21.12 0.61 -16.44
CA GLU A 165 20.47 1.80 -16.99
C GLU A 165 19.02 1.53 -17.41
N ALA A 166 18.72 0.36 -17.98
CA ALA A 166 17.36 0.01 -18.36
C ALA A 166 16.41 -0.08 -17.15
N ASP A 167 16.87 -0.61 -16.02
CA ASP A 167 16.06 -0.68 -14.81
C ASP A 167 15.94 0.69 -14.12
N TYR A 168 16.95 1.56 -14.22
CA TYR A 168 16.83 2.96 -13.79
C TYR A 168 15.71 3.69 -14.57
N GLN A 169 15.71 3.58 -15.91
CA GLN A 169 14.71 4.22 -16.77
C GLN A 169 13.29 3.73 -16.48
N ARG A 170 13.15 2.44 -16.14
CA ARG A 170 11.90 1.84 -15.70
C ARG A 170 11.37 2.49 -14.42
N VAL A 171 12.21 2.65 -13.39
CA VAL A 171 11.88 3.32 -12.12
C VAL A 171 11.45 4.77 -12.37
N GLU A 172 12.21 5.50 -13.18
CA GLU A 172 11.92 6.90 -13.50
C GLU A 172 10.58 7.04 -14.25
N ALA A 173 10.34 6.21 -15.26
CA ALA A 173 9.09 6.23 -16.03
C ALA A 173 7.87 5.94 -15.15
N LYS A 174 7.98 4.94 -14.25
CA LYS A 174 6.91 4.59 -13.31
C LYS A 174 6.66 5.68 -12.28
N THR A 175 7.73 6.36 -11.83
CA THR A 175 7.64 7.52 -10.93
C THR A 175 6.89 8.68 -11.61
N ARG A 176 7.21 8.98 -12.87
CA ARG A 176 6.48 10.00 -13.66
C ARG A 176 5.01 9.64 -13.82
N ALA A 177 4.67 8.38 -14.06
CA ALA A 177 3.29 7.94 -14.16
C ALA A 177 2.51 8.15 -12.85
N LEU A 178 3.12 7.86 -11.69
CA LEU A 178 2.48 8.09 -10.39
C LEU A 178 2.37 9.58 -10.05
N VAL A 179 3.37 10.40 -10.40
CA VAL A 179 3.31 11.86 -10.28
C VAL A 179 2.20 12.43 -11.17
N ARG A 180 2.01 11.89 -12.38
CA ARG A 180 0.94 12.31 -13.29
C ARG A 180 -0.45 12.18 -12.65
N ASN A 181 -0.69 11.17 -11.82
CA ASN A 181 -1.97 11.03 -11.09
C ASN A 181 -2.24 12.19 -10.12
N PHE A 182 -1.21 12.89 -9.64
CA PHE A 182 -1.39 14.17 -8.95
C PHE A 182 -1.65 15.30 -9.94
N GLU A 183 -0.83 15.41 -10.99
CA GLU A 183 -0.87 16.55 -11.92
C GLU A 183 -2.18 16.66 -12.71
N VAL A 184 -2.82 15.54 -13.07
CA VAL A 184 -4.12 15.54 -13.78
C VAL A 184 -5.25 16.14 -12.96
N THR A 185 -5.10 16.27 -11.65
CA THR A 185 -6.11 16.91 -10.79
C THR A 185 -6.06 18.43 -10.87
N GLY A 186 -4.91 18.99 -11.24
CA GLY A 186 -4.61 20.42 -11.14
C GLY A 186 -4.52 20.95 -9.70
N VAL A 187 -4.55 20.08 -8.68
CA VAL A 187 -4.52 20.45 -7.26
C VAL A 187 -3.31 19.82 -6.59
N ASP A 188 -2.40 20.66 -6.09
CA ASP A 188 -1.20 20.15 -5.45
C ASP A 188 -1.52 19.31 -4.22
N GLY A 189 -0.99 18.08 -4.21
CA GLY A 189 -1.14 17.14 -3.10
C GLY A 189 -2.46 16.38 -3.10
N TYR A 190 -3.30 16.56 -4.13
CA TYR A 190 -4.49 15.74 -4.34
C TYR A 190 -4.19 14.64 -5.36
N LEU A 191 -4.37 13.38 -4.98
CA LEU A 191 -4.12 12.22 -5.81
C LEU A 191 -5.39 11.73 -6.48
N ALA A 192 -5.41 11.63 -7.82
CA ALA A 192 -6.46 10.88 -8.50
C ALA A 192 -6.30 9.37 -8.26
N ARG A 193 -7.41 8.65 -8.11
CA ARG A 193 -7.41 7.18 -8.12
C ARG A 193 -6.88 6.66 -9.46
N TYR A 194 -7.37 7.25 -10.55
CA TYR A 194 -6.93 7.05 -11.94
C TYR A 194 -7.46 8.19 -12.83
N HIS A 195 -7.01 8.26 -14.08
CA HIS A 195 -7.55 9.16 -15.10
C HIS A 195 -7.94 8.40 -16.38
N PHE A 196 -8.92 8.90 -17.13
CA PHE A 196 -9.55 8.18 -18.23
C PHE A 196 -10.14 9.11 -19.30
N LEU A 197 -10.52 8.53 -20.43
CA LEU A 197 -11.32 9.17 -21.46
C LEU A 197 -12.75 8.64 -21.40
N LEU A 198 -13.72 9.55 -21.26
CA LEU A 198 -15.13 9.25 -21.43
C LEU A 198 -15.45 9.14 -22.92
N VAL A 199 -16.01 8.02 -23.34
CA VAL A 199 -16.31 7.73 -24.75
C VAL A 199 -17.76 7.23 -24.91
N PRO A 200 -18.39 7.41 -26.08
CA PRO A 200 -19.72 6.86 -26.32
C PRO A 200 -19.74 5.32 -26.23
N PRO A 201 -20.87 4.72 -25.80
CA PRO A 201 -21.03 3.28 -25.80
C PRO A 201 -20.72 2.64 -27.17
N GLY A 202 -19.99 1.52 -27.16
CA GLY A 202 -19.58 0.82 -28.38
C GLY A 202 -18.30 1.35 -29.05
N THR A 203 -17.64 2.35 -28.47
CA THR A 203 -16.30 2.77 -28.90
C THR A 203 -15.31 1.61 -28.75
N PRO A 204 -14.47 1.30 -29.75
CA PRO A 204 -13.48 0.24 -29.61
C PRO A 204 -12.55 0.46 -28.42
N GLN A 205 -12.41 -0.60 -27.61
CA GLN A 205 -11.55 -0.59 -26.43
C GLN A 205 -10.08 -0.53 -26.84
N ASN A 206 -9.27 0.12 -26.01
CA ASN A 206 -7.83 0.29 -26.23
C ASN A 206 -7.07 -0.24 -25.02
N ASP A 207 -6.08 -1.09 -25.26
CA ASP A 207 -5.35 -1.78 -24.22
C ASP A 207 -4.09 -1.04 -23.75
N GLN A 208 -4.00 0.24 -24.03
CA GLN A 208 -2.99 1.18 -23.54
C GLN A 208 -3.62 2.42 -22.88
N LEU A 209 -4.93 2.65 -23.11
CA LEU A 209 -5.72 3.75 -22.55
C LEU A 209 -6.77 3.20 -21.58
N ILE A 210 -7.26 4.06 -20.69
CA ILE A 210 -8.42 3.78 -19.85
C ILE A 210 -9.63 4.48 -20.47
N LEU A 211 -10.53 3.70 -21.06
CA LEU A 211 -11.75 4.20 -21.67
C LEU A 211 -12.94 3.84 -20.78
N VAL A 212 -13.79 4.82 -20.50
CA VAL A 212 -15.04 4.61 -19.76
C VAL A 212 -16.18 4.96 -20.71
N GLU A 213 -17.05 3.99 -20.97
CA GLU A 213 -18.22 4.21 -21.80
C GLU A 213 -19.32 4.95 -21.03
N GLY A 214 -19.89 6.00 -21.62
CA GLY A 214 -21.00 6.74 -21.02
C GLY A 214 -21.25 8.11 -21.65
N THR A 215 -22.01 8.93 -20.94
CA THR A 215 -22.24 10.35 -21.27
C THR A 215 -21.89 11.21 -20.06
N GLU A 216 -21.65 12.51 -20.26
CA GLU A 216 -21.27 13.43 -19.16
C GLU A 216 -22.33 13.48 -18.06
N GLY A 217 -23.62 13.33 -18.41
CA GLY A 217 -24.72 13.26 -17.42
C GLY A 217 -24.78 11.95 -16.63
N GLN A 218 -23.98 10.95 -17.00
CA GLN A 218 -23.94 9.62 -16.39
C GLN A 218 -22.61 9.36 -15.66
N THR A 219 -21.64 10.27 -15.73
CA THR A 219 -20.41 10.13 -14.96
C THR A 219 -20.73 10.26 -13.48
N GLY A 220 -20.32 9.28 -12.67
CA GLY A 220 -20.50 9.34 -11.21
C GLY A 220 -19.85 10.57 -10.59
N ASP A 221 -20.33 11.01 -9.42
CA ASP A 221 -19.99 12.31 -8.82
C ASP A 221 -18.52 12.51 -8.46
N ASN A 222 -17.75 11.43 -8.33
CA ASN A 222 -16.32 11.48 -8.08
C ASN A 222 -15.50 11.64 -9.38
N ASN A 223 -16.12 11.63 -10.55
CA ASN A 223 -15.43 11.87 -11.82
C ASN A 223 -15.42 13.36 -12.12
N VAL A 224 -14.23 13.94 -12.18
CA VAL A 224 -14.01 15.37 -12.36
C VAL A 224 -13.32 15.59 -13.70
N PRO A 225 -13.78 16.56 -14.51
CA PRO A 225 -13.09 16.91 -15.75
C PRO A 225 -11.64 17.30 -15.50
N LEU A 226 -10.72 16.91 -16.39
CA LEU A 226 -9.34 17.40 -16.32
C LEU A 226 -9.34 18.93 -16.52
N PRO A 227 -8.70 19.71 -15.63
CA PRO A 227 -8.59 21.15 -15.80
C PRO A 227 -7.69 21.53 -16.98
N SER A 228 -6.77 20.64 -17.36
CA SER A 228 -5.92 20.77 -18.54
C SER A 228 -5.49 19.40 -19.05
N VAL A 229 -5.32 19.28 -20.37
CA VAL A 229 -4.68 18.12 -21.02
C VAL A 229 -3.20 18.38 -21.33
N ASP A 230 -2.68 19.55 -20.96
CA ASP A 230 -1.26 19.92 -21.02
C ASP A 230 -0.47 19.37 -19.82
N VAL A 231 -0.64 18.07 -19.54
CA VAL A 231 0.10 17.37 -18.48
C VAL A 231 1.17 16.48 -19.10
N ASP A 232 2.38 16.49 -18.51
CA ASP A 232 3.55 15.81 -19.05
C ASP A 232 3.33 14.30 -19.20
N GLY A 233 3.63 13.81 -20.39
CA GLY A 233 3.47 12.42 -20.82
C GLY A 233 2.03 11.88 -20.90
N LEU A 234 0.99 12.72 -20.83
CA LEU A 234 -0.34 12.27 -21.26
C LEU A 234 -0.30 11.88 -22.74
N PRO A 235 -0.91 10.74 -23.14
CA PRO A 235 -0.94 10.33 -24.55
C PRO A 235 -1.70 11.33 -25.42
N ASP A 236 -1.31 11.44 -26.69
CA ASP A 236 -1.95 12.33 -27.67
C ASP A 236 -3.47 12.12 -27.80
N ALA A 237 -3.95 10.90 -27.53
CA ALA A 237 -5.38 10.58 -27.49
C ALA A 237 -6.20 11.50 -26.56
N TYR A 238 -5.59 12.06 -25.51
CA TYR A 238 -6.23 13.05 -24.63
C TYR A 238 -6.49 14.40 -25.32
N ARG A 239 -5.78 14.68 -26.41
CA ARG A 239 -5.89 15.92 -27.19
C ARG A 239 -6.61 15.70 -28.51
N THR A 240 -6.37 14.56 -29.15
CA THR A 240 -6.83 14.28 -30.52
C THR A 240 -8.05 13.36 -30.56
N GLY A 241 -8.37 12.68 -29.47
CA GLY A 241 -9.43 11.67 -29.43
C GLY A 241 -8.95 10.25 -29.75
N VAL A 242 -9.90 9.31 -29.79
CA VAL A 242 -9.65 7.88 -30.06
C VAL A 242 -10.43 7.41 -31.28
N PRO A 243 -9.97 6.37 -32.02
CA PRO A 243 -10.71 5.84 -33.15
C PRO A 243 -12.12 5.36 -32.77
N ASP A 244 -13.12 5.63 -33.61
CA ASP A 244 -14.52 5.20 -33.39
C ASP A 244 -14.84 3.80 -33.95
N GLY A 245 -13.87 3.16 -34.62
CA GLY A 245 -14.03 1.86 -35.28
C GLY A 245 -14.73 1.90 -36.65
N GLN A 246 -15.17 3.07 -37.11
CA GLN A 246 -15.84 3.30 -38.39
C GLN A 246 -15.01 4.18 -39.34
N GLY A 247 -13.73 4.42 -39.00
CA GLY A 247 -12.82 5.26 -39.75
C GLY A 247 -12.84 6.74 -39.35
N GLY A 248 -13.59 7.09 -38.30
CA GLY A 248 -13.61 8.41 -37.67
C GLY A 248 -12.87 8.44 -36.33
N THR A 249 -13.13 9.51 -35.57
CA THR A 249 -12.49 9.76 -34.27
C THR A 249 -13.53 10.32 -33.30
N VAL A 250 -13.57 9.76 -32.10
CA VAL A 250 -14.33 10.24 -30.95
C VAL A 250 -13.57 11.38 -30.30
N ALA A 251 -14.21 12.54 -30.14
CA ALA A 251 -13.61 13.69 -29.46
C ALA A 251 -13.20 13.33 -28.01
N PRO A 252 -12.06 13.86 -27.51
CA PRO A 252 -11.60 13.52 -26.17
C PRO A 252 -12.41 14.25 -25.11
N HIS A 253 -12.95 13.50 -24.15
CA HIS A 253 -13.49 14.02 -22.90
C HIS A 253 -12.70 13.41 -21.75
N ALA A 254 -11.70 14.14 -21.24
CA ALA A 254 -10.78 13.63 -20.24
C ALA A 254 -11.29 13.89 -18.81
N TYR A 255 -11.26 12.84 -17.99
CA TYR A 255 -11.67 12.87 -16.59
C TYR A 255 -10.62 12.23 -15.69
N TRP A 256 -10.63 12.60 -14.42
CA TRP A 256 -9.95 11.90 -13.35
C TRP A 256 -10.95 11.50 -12.28
N ASN A 257 -10.68 10.39 -11.60
CA ASN A 257 -11.52 9.87 -10.54
C ASN A 257 -10.96 10.30 -9.18
N GLY A 258 -11.76 11.05 -8.43
CA GLY A 258 -11.50 11.48 -7.07
C GLY A 258 -11.89 10.43 -6.04
N ASP A 259 -12.23 10.88 -4.83
CA ASP A 259 -12.39 9.99 -3.69
C ASP A 259 -11.18 9.05 -3.41
N PRO A 260 -9.95 9.57 -3.36
CA PRO A 260 -8.82 8.77 -2.90
C PRO A 260 -8.99 8.44 -1.41
N SER A 261 -9.02 7.15 -1.11
CA SER A 261 -8.82 6.69 0.27
C SER A 261 -7.33 6.69 0.65
N ILE A 262 -7.06 6.52 1.95
CA ILE A 262 -5.72 6.47 2.56
C ILE A 262 -4.76 5.47 1.87
N ASP A 263 -5.31 4.39 1.33
CA ASP A 263 -4.57 3.39 0.56
C ASP A 263 -3.95 3.96 -0.71
N GLN A 264 -4.67 4.77 -1.50
CA GLN A 264 -4.11 5.36 -2.71
C GLN A 264 -2.84 6.17 -2.40
N TYR A 265 -2.82 6.90 -1.27
CA TYR A 265 -1.65 7.66 -0.82
C TYR A 265 -0.52 6.78 -0.25
N THR A 266 -0.83 5.59 0.25
CA THR A 266 0.20 4.65 0.74
C THR A 266 1.20 4.29 -0.36
N GLY A 267 0.74 4.14 -1.60
CA GLY A 267 1.61 3.88 -2.76
C GLY A 267 2.77 4.87 -2.88
N PRO A 268 2.51 6.18 -3.14
CA PRO A 268 3.55 7.19 -3.20
C PRO A 268 4.26 7.41 -1.86
N MET A 269 3.57 7.30 -0.72
CA MET A 269 4.23 7.46 0.59
C MET A 269 5.33 6.43 0.83
N VAL A 270 5.16 5.19 0.39
CA VAL A 270 6.21 4.16 0.49
C VAL A 270 7.24 4.29 -0.64
N ALA A 271 6.79 4.50 -1.88
CA ALA A 271 7.67 4.43 -3.04
C ALA A 271 8.54 5.68 -3.24
N PHE A 272 8.02 6.88 -2.97
CA PHE A 272 8.74 8.14 -3.20
C PHE A 272 9.99 8.32 -2.33
N PRO A 273 9.98 8.08 -1.00
CA PRO A 273 11.20 8.17 -0.22
C PRO A 273 12.27 7.15 -0.64
N LEU A 274 11.88 6.01 -1.21
CA LEU A 274 12.83 5.03 -1.77
C LEU A 274 13.52 5.56 -3.02
N VAL A 275 12.76 6.09 -3.98
CA VAL A 275 13.32 6.51 -5.27
C VAL A 275 13.98 7.87 -5.23
N TYR A 276 13.52 8.78 -4.35
CA TYR A 276 13.94 10.18 -4.34
C TYR A 276 15.46 10.38 -4.30
N PRO A 277 16.23 9.69 -3.43
CA PRO A 277 17.68 9.89 -3.37
C PRO A 277 18.41 9.48 -4.66
N HIS A 278 17.80 8.58 -5.43
CA HIS A 278 18.41 7.92 -6.59
C HIS A 278 17.92 8.43 -7.94
N LEU A 279 16.92 9.34 -7.96
CA LEU A 279 16.48 9.99 -9.19
C LEU A 279 17.55 10.96 -9.71
N ARG A 280 17.71 11.03 -11.04
CA ARG A 280 18.61 11.98 -11.69
C ARG A 280 17.90 13.26 -12.14
N ASP A 281 16.57 13.21 -12.33
CA ASP A 281 15.78 14.38 -12.69
C ASP A 281 15.38 15.18 -11.43
N GLU A 282 16.04 16.32 -11.24
CA GLU A 282 15.78 17.28 -10.16
C GLU A 282 14.38 17.92 -10.25
N THR A 283 13.83 18.06 -11.46
CA THR A 283 12.45 18.55 -11.65
C THR A 283 11.47 17.52 -11.13
N LEU A 284 11.70 16.24 -11.42
CA LEU A 284 10.88 15.16 -10.89
C LEU A 284 10.96 15.11 -9.37
N LYS A 285 12.18 15.20 -8.78
CA LYS A 285 12.42 15.34 -7.33
C LYS A 285 11.55 16.43 -6.70
N ALA A 286 11.58 17.63 -7.28
CA ALA A 286 10.79 18.75 -6.81
C ALA A 286 9.27 18.48 -6.84
N LYS A 287 8.77 17.75 -7.85
CA LYS A 287 7.35 17.35 -7.93
C LYS A 287 6.95 16.37 -6.82
N LEU A 288 7.79 15.37 -6.50
CA LEU A 288 7.47 14.43 -5.41
C LEU A 288 7.35 15.17 -4.06
N VAL A 289 8.33 16.04 -3.77
CA VAL A 289 8.35 16.86 -2.55
C VAL A 289 7.13 17.76 -2.47
N ARG A 290 6.82 18.45 -3.57
CA ARG A 290 5.65 19.32 -3.64
C ARG A 290 4.37 18.55 -3.36
N HIS A 291 4.11 17.45 -4.05
CA HIS A 291 2.85 16.72 -3.87
C HIS A 291 2.72 16.08 -2.48
N LEU A 292 3.74 15.41 -1.95
CA LEU A 292 3.67 14.87 -0.58
C LEU A 292 3.56 15.97 0.47
N GLY A 293 4.29 17.08 0.29
CA GLY A 293 4.28 18.21 1.20
C GLY A 293 2.90 18.88 1.24
N CYS A 294 2.32 19.13 0.08
CA CYS A 294 0.99 19.71 -0.03
C CYS A 294 -0.09 18.75 0.46
N TYR A 295 0.06 17.44 0.28
CA TYR A 295 -0.86 16.45 0.84
C TYR A 295 -0.95 16.57 2.37
N LEU A 296 0.19 16.54 3.08
CA LEU A 296 0.21 16.71 4.53
C LEU A 296 -0.36 18.07 4.96
N LYS A 297 0.03 19.16 4.28
CA LYS A 297 -0.43 20.51 4.62
C LYS A 297 -1.93 20.73 4.35
N ARG A 298 -2.54 19.91 3.48
CA ARG A 298 -3.96 19.96 3.13
C ARG A 298 -4.84 19.12 4.06
N LEU A 299 -4.25 18.25 4.88
CA LEU A 299 -5.00 17.56 5.94
C LEU A 299 -5.52 18.57 6.97
N GLN A 300 -6.82 18.53 7.22
CA GLN A 300 -7.48 19.42 8.16
C GLN A 300 -7.62 18.76 9.53
N ARG A 301 -7.21 19.49 10.57
CA ARG A 301 -7.35 19.02 11.94
C ARG A 301 -8.80 19.18 12.42
N ILE A 302 -9.39 18.10 12.92
CA ILE A 302 -10.67 18.11 13.63
C ILE A 302 -10.44 17.59 15.05
N GLU A 303 -11.11 18.19 16.03
CA GLU A 303 -11.07 17.72 17.42
C GLU A 303 -12.47 17.41 17.94
N ILE A 304 -12.60 16.28 18.65
CA ILE A 304 -13.78 15.93 19.43
C ILE A 304 -13.37 15.94 20.91
N ARG A 305 -13.84 16.92 21.67
CA ARG A 305 -13.39 17.22 23.04
C ARG A 305 -14.40 16.77 24.08
N ASN A 306 -13.93 16.65 25.32
CA ASN A 306 -14.73 16.31 26.50
C ASN A 306 -15.45 14.95 26.38
N LEU A 307 -14.88 13.99 25.64
CA LEU A 307 -15.52 12.67 25.41
C LEU A 307 -15.87 11.92 26.70
N HIS A 308 -15.07 12.11 27.76
CA HIS A 308 -15.30 11.57 29.09
C HIS A 308 -16.64 11.97 29.73
N THR A 309 -17.29 13.04 29.26
CA THR A 309 -18.60 13.46 29.75
C THR A 309 -19.77 12.72 29.09
N ARG A 310 -19.48 11.86 28.10
CA ARG A 310 -20.43 11.06 27.31
C ARG A 310 -20.04 9.57 27.37
N PRO A 311 -20.23 8.89 28.52
CA PRO A 311 -19.80 7.50 28.71
C PRO A 311 -20.42 6.51 27.72
N GLU A 312 -21.58 6.83 27.16
CA GLU A 312 -22.21 6.12 26.05
C GLU A 312 -21.36 6.16 24.78
N LEU A 313 -20.78 7.32 24.43
CA LEU A 313 -19.92 7.44 23.26
C LEU A 313 -18.57 6.77 23.46
N ILE A 314 -18.03 6.78 24.67
CA ILE A 314 -16.82 6.01 25.00
C ILE A 314 -17.09 4.51 24.87
N ARG A 315 -18.29 4.05 25.25
CA ARG A 315 -18.69 2.67 25.05
C ARG A 315 -18.83 2.36 23.57
N GLU A 316 -19.48 3.22 22.79
CA GLU A 316 -19.54 3.08 21.33
C GLU A 316 -18.15 3.07 20.69
N LEU A 317 -17.23 3.95 21.10
CA LEU A 317 -15.84 3.94 20.65
C LEU A 317 -15.15 2.61 20.93
N LYS A 318 -15.34 2.09 22.15
CA LYS A 318 -14.80 0.78 22.55
C LYS A 318 -15.41 -0.34 21.71
N ASP A 319 -16.72 -0.29 21.48
CA ASP A 319 -17.45 -1.29 20.72
C ASP A 319 -17.07 -1.27 19.24
N ALA A 320 -16.98 -0.07 18.67
CA ALA A 320 -16.54 0.20 17.32
C ALA A 320 -15.13 -0.31 17.02
N PHE A 321 -14.18 -0.02 17.90
CA PHE A 321 -12.79 -0.39 17.67
C PHE A 321 -12.47 -1.82 18.11
N GLY A 322 -13.42 -2.63 18.56
CA GLY A 322 -13.11 -4.05 18.84
C GLY A 322 -14.05 -4.75 19.82
N GLY A 323 -15.10 -4.08 20.30
CA GLY A 323 -16.07 -4.72 21.19
C GLY A 323 -15.43 -5.20 22.48
N ASN A 324 -15.91 -6.36 22.93
CA ASN A 324 -15.30 -7.12 24.03
C ASN A 324 -13.98 -7.82 23.66
N ALA A 325 -13.49 -7.65 22.42
CA ALA A 325 -12.35 -8.38 21.87
C ALA A 325 -11.13 -7.47 21.56
N LEU A 326 -11.08 -6.27 22.15
CA LEU A 326 -9.89 -5.43 22.13
C LEU A 326 -8.66 -6.19 22.66
N ARG A 327 -7.64 -6.35 21.82
CA ARG A 327 -6.39 -7.05 22.14
C ARG A 327 -5.29 -6.07 22.55
N LEU A 328 -5.54 -5.31 23.62
CA LEU A 328 -4.56 -4.40 24.21
C LEU A 328 -3.54 -5.19 25.04
N ASP A 329 -2.26 -4.91 24.86
CA ASP A 329 -1.20 -5.42 25.70
C ASP A 329 -1.08 -4.61 27.01
N PRO A 330 -0.48 -5.19 28.07
CA PRO A 330 -0.26 -4.47 29.30
C PRO A 330 0.58 -3.20 29.10
N GLY A 331 -0.06 -2.04 29.28
CA GLY A 331 0.59 -0.73 29.13
C GLY A 331 0.20 0.03 27.87
N ASP A 332 -0.58 -0.57 26.97
CA ASP A 332 -1.13 0.14 25.82
C ASP A 332 -2.05 1.28 26.26
N PRO A 333 -2.12 2.39 25.49
CA PRO A 333 -3.09 3.45 25.74
C PRO A 333 -4.51 2.91 25.78
N ASP A 334 -5.24 3.24 26.85
CA ASP A 334 -6.66 2.91 26.99
C ASP A 334 -7.50 3.97 26.27
N PRO A 335 -8.12 3.65 25.10
CA PRO A 335 -8.92 4.62 24.35
C PRO A 335 -10.14 5.12 25.14
N THR A 336 -10.55 4.42 26.20
CA THR A 336 -11.67 4.85 27.05
C THR A 336 -11.31 5.99 28.01
N GLN A 337 -10.03 6.27 28.20
CA GLN A 337 -9.54 7.38 29.02
C GLN A 337 -9.29 8.65 28.19
N LEU A 338 -9.53 8.60 26.88
CA LEU A 338 -9.28 9.70 25.98
C LEU A 338 -10.24 10.88 26.24
N GLN A 339 -9.68 12.06 26.51
CA GLN A 339 -10.47 13.28 26.69
C GLN A 339 -10.78 13.97 25.35
N THR A 340 -9.81 13.95 24.43
CA THR A 340 -9.89 14.59 23.12
C THR A 340 -9.45 13.62 22.06
N MET A 341 -10.32 13.37 21.09
CA MET A 341 -9.98 12.63 19.88
C MET A 341 -9.60 13.62 18.79
N VAL A 342 -8.43 13.38 18.18
CA VAL A 342 -7.84 14.22 17.14
C VAL A 342 -7.84 13.49 15.82
N TRP A 343 -8.40 14.14 14.81
CA TRP A 343 -8.52 13.67 13.44
C TRP A 343 -7.74 14.58 12.50
N TYR A 344 -7.12 14.00 11.49
CA TYR A 344 -6.59 14.70 10.32
C TYR A 344 -7.35 14.20 9.10
N VAL A 345 -8.20 15.06 8.53
CA VAL A 345 -9.12 14.69 7.44
C VAL A 345 -8.66 15.26 6.11
N HIS A 346 -8.84 14.51 5.02
CA HIS A 346 -8.55 14.96 3.67
C HIS A 346 -9.84 15.48 3.01
N PRO A 347 -9.99 16.79 2.77
CA PRO A 347 -11.16 17.33 2.09
C PRO A 347 -11.29 16.78 0.68
N GLY A 348 -12.48 16.34 0.32
CA GLY A 348 -12.76 15.69 -0.97
C GLY A 348 -13.14 16.66 -2.07
N ILE A 349 -12.72 16.33 -3.28
CA ILE A 349 -13.12 16.99 -4.52
C ILE A 349 -14.13 16.09 -5.25
N ASN A 350 -15.26 16.68 -5.64
CA ASN A 350 -16.32 16.03 -6.41
C ASN A 350 -16.91 16.98 -7.46
N SER A 351 -17.84 16.47 -8.25
CA SER A 351 -18.57 17.17 -9.31
C SER A 351 -19.22 18.49 -8.87
N ARG A 352 -19.48 18.67 -7.56
CA ARG A 352 -20.16 19.85 -7.02
C ARG A 352 -19.25 20.93 -6.48
N ASN A 353 -18.02 20.60 -6.07
CA ASN A 353 -17.12 21.56 -5.45
C ASN A 353 -15.81 21.80 -6.22
N TYR A 354 -15.46 21.00 -7.23
CA TYR A 354 -14.15 21.09 -7.89
C TYR A 354 -13.80 22.48 -8.43
N MET A 355 -14.79 23.22 -8.96
CA MET A 355 -14.58 24.58 -9.48
C MET A 355 -14.21 25.61 -8.41
N ASN A 356 -14.59 25.35 -7.15
CA ASN A 356 -14.37 26.26 -6.03
C ASN A 356 -13.37 25.69 -5.02
N PHE A 357 -12.79 24.53 -5.30
CA PHE A 357 -11.79 23.93 -4.43
C PHE A 357 -10.48 24.70 -4.53
N ASP A 358 -9.85 24.98 -3.40
CA ASP A 358 -8.58 25.70 -3.39
C ASP A 358 -7.45 24.82 -3.94
N ALA A 359 -7.05 25.10 -5.17
CA ALA A 359 -5.98 24.38 -5.85
C ALA A 359 -4.58 24.70 -5.31
N THR A 360 -4.43 25.78 -4.53
CA THR A 360 -3.13 26.21 -4.01
C THR A 360 -2.64 25.29 -2.90
N CYS A 361 -1.33 25.07 -2.85
CA CYS A 361 -0.70 24.34 -1.75
C CYS A 361 -0.72 25.18 -0.47
N PRO A 362 -1.28 24.70 0.65
CA PRO A 362 -1.22 25.46 1.90
C PRO A 362 0.22 25.67 2.36
N ASP A 363 0.50 26.79 3.03
CA ASP A 363 1.87 27.15 3.43
C ASP A 363 2.41 26.29 4.59
N ARG A 364 1.51 25.86 5.49
CA ARG A 364 1.86 25.21 6.76
C ARG A 364 1.03 23.98 7.04
N VAL A 365 1.60 23.04 7.80
CA VAL A 365 0.84 21.93 8.40
C VAL A 365 -0.20 22.50 9.37
N GLN A 366 -1.43 21.98 9.29
CA GLN A 366 -2.51 22.46 10.14
C GLN A 366 -2.41 21.91 11.57
N LEU A 367 -2.05 22.79 12.52
CA LEU A 367 -1.99 22.46 13.96
C LEU A 367 -3.25 22.89 14.72
N GLU A 368 -3.92 23.95 14.27
CA GLU A 368 -5.15 24.43 14.88
C GLU A 368 -6.37 23.73 14.26
N PRO A 369 -7.36 23.33 15.08
CA PRO A 369 -8.54 22.64 14.57
C PRO A 369 -9.34 23.54 13.62
N SER A 370 -9.67 23.04 12.43
CA SER A 370 -10.64 23.67 11.54
C SER A 370 -12.06 23.54 12.07
N ARG A 371 -12.33 22.47 12.83
CA ARG A 371 -13.62 22.16 13.46
C ARG A 371 -13.39 21.56 14.84
N VAL A 372 -14.18 21.99 15.82
CA VAL A 372 -14.21 21.44 17.17
C VAL A 372 -15.63 20.99 17.48
N TYR A 373 -15.76 19.74 17.89
CA TYR A 373 -16.99 19.15 18.40
C TYR A 373 -16.85 18.97 19.90
N ASP A 374 -17.58 19.78 20.66
CA ASP A 374 -17.52 19.72 22.13
C ASP A 374 -18.68 18.86 22.65
N ALA A 375 -18.36 17.75 23.32
CA ALA A 375 -19.35 16.84 23.91
C ALA A 375 -20.24 17.50 24.98
N LEU A 376 -19.82 18.65 25.53
CA LEU A 376 -20.62 19.49 26.44
C LEU A 376 -21.63 20.38 25.70
N SER A 377 -21.50 20.54 24.38
CA SER A 377 -22.40 21.37 23.59
C SER A 377 -23.81 20.76 23.50
N PRO A 378 -24.89 21.56 23.60
CA PRO A 378 -26.24 21.09 23.36
C PRO A 378 -26.51 20.70 21.90
N THR A 379 -25.67 21.15 20.95
CA THR A 379 -25.77 20.82 19.52
C THR A 379 -24.89 19.66 19.09
N PHE A 380 -24.11 19.10 20.00
CA PHE A 380 -23.06 18.12 19.73
C PHE A 380 -23.52 16.94 18.84
N GLU A 381 -24.66 16.32 19.16
CA GLU A 381 -25.20 15.19 18.39
C GLU A 381 -25.54 15.59 16.94
N SER A 382 -26.12 16.78 16.74
CA SER A 382 -26.43 17.29 15.40
C SER A 382 -25.16 17.62 14.59
N GLU A 383 -24.11 18.08 15.27
CA GLU A 383 -22.82 18.39 14.66
C GLU A 383 -22.11 17.10 14.24
N LEU A 384 -22.13 16.06 15.10
CA LEU A 384 -21.61 14.73 14.77
C LEU A 384 -22.34 14.09 13.59
N LEU A 385 -23.67 14.23 13.49
CA LEU A 385 -24.42 13.79 12.30
C LEU A 385 -23.98 14.53 11.03
N GLY A 386 -23.64 15.82 11.17
CA GLY A 386 -23.06 16.62 10.10
C GLY A 386 -21.70 16.07 9.64
N LEU A 387 -20.81 15.72 10.57
CA LEU A 387 -19.54 15.05 10.31
C LEU A 387 -19.75 13.68 9.64
N ALA A 388 -20.73 12.91 10.12
CA ALA A 388 -21.07 11.61 9.56
C ALA A 388 -21.50 11.71 8.10
N SER A 389 -22.31 12.71 7.78
CA SER A 389 -22.72 12.99 6.42
C SER A 389 -21.57 13.49 5.53
N ASP A 390 -20.51 14.08 6.11
CA ASP A 390 -19.31 14.49 5.36
C ASP A 390 -18.41 13.29 4.99
N ILE A 391 -18.38 12.25 5.83
CA ILE A 391 -17.56 11.04 5.63
C ILE A 391 -18.32 9.95 4.86
N ASN A 392 -19.65 9.95 4.92
CA ASN A 392 -20.47 8.89 4.34
C ASN A 392 -20.26 8.78 2.82
N ARG A 393 -19.85 7.58 2.39
CA ARG A 393 -19.54 7.27 1.00
C ARG A 393 -20.75 7.32 0.07
N GLU A 394 -21.95 7.08 0.60
CA GLU A 394 -23.21 7.12 -0.14
C GLU A 394 -23.68 8.54 -0.43
N THR A 395 -23.18 9.52 0.33
CA THR A 395 -23.59 10.94 0.23
C THR A 395 -22.46 11.85 -0.21
N ARG A 396 -21.48 11.35 -0.98
CA ARG A 396 -20.28 12.05 -1.53
C ARG A 396 -20.56 13.15 -2.57
N GLN A 397 -21.67 13.83 -2.41
CA GLN A 397 -22.06 14.96 -3.24
C GLN A 397 -22.05 16.27 -2.44
N ARG A 398 -21.58 16.23 -1.18
CA ARG A 398 -21.54 17.42 -0.34
C ARG A 398 -20.27 18.22 -0.64
N PRO A 399 -20.33 19.56 -0.66
CA PRO A 399 -19.13 20.38 -0.78
C PRO A 399 -18.11 20.17 0.34
N THR A 400 -18.57 19.68 1.50
CA THR A 400 -17.79 19.40 2.72
C THR A 400 -17.36 17.94 2.84
N GLN A 401 -17.42 17.16 1.75
CA GLN A 401 -17.00 15.76 1.74
C GLN A 401 -15.59 15.59 2.30
N ILE A 402 -15.38 14.48 3.02
CA ILE A 402 -14.09 13.98 3.46
C ILE A 402 -13.83 12.65 2.73
N ASP A 403 -12.70 12.54 2.03
CA ASP A 403 -12.39 11.30 1.30
C ASP A 403 -11.82 10.22 2.21
N HIS A 404 -10.94 10.63 3.12
CA HIS A 404 -10.35 9.78 4.15
C HIS A 404 -9.87 10.62 5.34
N PHE A 405 -9.48 9.93 6.41
CA PHE A 405 -9.04 10.54 7.65
C PHE A 405 -8.03 9.65 8.38
N TYR A 406 -7.23 10.28 9.22
CA TYR A 406 -6.34 9.67 10.20
C TYR A 406 -6.82 10.03 11.60
N ILE A 407 -6.82 9.09 12.53
CA ILE A 407 -7.12 9.30 13.94
C ILE A 407 -5.90 8.88 14.78
N PRO A 408 -4.77 9.63 14.70
CA PRO A 408 -3.50 9.25 15.35
C PRO A 408 -3.56 9.22 16.89
N SER A 409 -4.65 9.73 17.47
CA SER A 409 -4.93 9.67 18.91
C SER A 409 -5.54 8.34 19.38
N ILE A 410 -5.95 7.47 18.44
CA ILE A 410 -6.61 6.18 18.75
C ILE A 410 -6.05 5.05 17.90
N ARG A 411 -5.95 5.24 16.58
CA ARG A 411 -5.64 4.17 15.63
C ARG A 411 -4.12 4.08 15.40
N GLY A 412 -3.50 3.00 15.88
CA GLY A 412 -2.06 2.81 15.76
C GLY A 412 -1.53 2.81 14.32
N GLY A 413 -2.31 2.29 13.36
CA GLY A 413 -1.99 2.40 11.94
C GLY A 413 -1.90 3.85 11.47
N ASP A 414 -2.94 4.63 11.75
CA ASP A 414 -3.01 6.05 11.37
C ASP A 414 -1.90 6.89 12.04
N ALA A 415 -1.57 6.57 13.28
CA ALA A 415 -0.45 7.17 14.01
C ALA A 415 0.88 6.89 13.29
N SER A 416 1.12 5.64 12.91
CA SER A 416 2.32 5.27 12.14
C SER A 416 2.36 5.95 10.76
N HIS A 417 1.23 6.10 10.07
CA HIS A 417 1.17 6.80 8.78
C HIS A 417 1.56 8.26 8.87
N LEU A 418 1.02 9.00 9.84
CA LEU A 418 1.34 10.42 9.97
C LEU A 418 2.76 10.65 10.46
N MET A 419 3.26 9.81 11.38
CA MET A 419 4.67 9.86 11.79
C MET A 419 5.60 9.60 10.60
N HIS A 420 5.28 8.60 9.77
CA HIS A 420 6.02 8.31 8.55
C HIS A 420 6.01 9.49 7.57
N LEU A 421 4.83 10.04 7.25
CA LEU A 421 4.70 11.16 6.31
C LEU A 421 5.50 12.39 6.77
N ALA A 422 5.43 12.71 8.06
CA ALA A 422 6.18 13.81 8.65
C ALA A 422 7.69 13.57 8.58
N ALA A 423 8.14 12.35 8.91
CA ALA A 423 9.54 11.96 8.83
C ALA A 423 10.07 12.03 7.39
N VAL A 424 9.33 11.50 6.42
CA VAL A 424 9.67 11.58 4.99
C VAL A 424 9.83 13.04 4.58
N LEU A 425 8.86 13.90 4.86
CA LEU A 425 8.93 15.30 4.45
C LEU A 425 10.07 16.06 5.12
N TYR A 426 10.37 15.78 6.40
CA TYR A 426 11.53 16.34 7.05
C TYR A 426 12.84 15.86 6.40
N HIS A 427 12.96 14.57 6.09
CA HIS A 427 14.14 14.02 5.40
C HIS A 427 14.35 14.66 4.02
N LEU A 428 13.28 14.83 3.24
CA LEU A 428 13.34 15.34 1.88
C LEU A 428 13.59 16.86 1.80
N THR A 429 13.19 17.63 2.81
CA THR A 429 13.18 19.11 2.74
C THR A 429 14.04 19.80 3.79
N GLY A 430 14.29 19.15 4.93
CA GLY A 430 14.86 19.79 6.11
C GLY A 430 13.96 20.85 6.77
N GLU A 431 12.70 21.02 6.34
CA GLU A 431 11.82 22.05 6.88
C GLU A 431 11.36 21.70 8.30
N GLU A 432 11.63 22.60 9.24
CA GLU A 432 11.38 22.41 10.67
C GLU A 432 9.91 22.14 11.01
N GLN A 433 8.97 22.64 10.22
CA GLN A 433 7.54 22.40 10.45
C GLN A 433 7.17 20.91 10.47
N TYR A 434 7.85 20.08 9.68
CA TYR A 434 7.60 18.65 9.62
C TYR A 434 8.20 17.93 10.83
N ARG A 435 9.38 18.37 11.29
CA ARG A 435 10.01 17.88 12.53
C ARG A 435 9.15 18.24 13.74
N SER A 436 8.72 19.50 13.86
CA SER A 436 7.81 19.94 14.93
C SER A 436 6.47 19.22 14.89
N PHE A 437 5.91 18.99 13.70
CA PHE A 437 4.70 18.19 13.58
C PHE A 437 4.91 16.75 14.10
N LEU A 438 6.03 16.11 13.77
CA LEU A 438 6.37 14.78 14.27
C LEU A 438 6.57 14.76 15.79
N PHE A 439 7.45 15.59 16.33
CA PHE A 439 7.87 15.50 17.74
C PHE A 439 6.97 16.26 18.69
N ASP A 440 6.55 17.47 18.34
CA ASP A 440 5.80 18.33 19.26
C ASP A 440 4.32 17.96 19.23
N GLU A 441 3.76 17.73 18.04
CA GLU A 441 2.34 17.40 17.88
C GLU A 441 2.08 15.90 18.01
N LEU A 442 2.58 15.07 17.09
CA LEU A 442 2.25 13.64 17.05
C LEU A 442 2.79 12.89 18.29
N ILE A 443 4.09 12.95 18.55
CA ILE A 443 4.70 12.23 19.68
C ILE A 443 4.42 12.94 21.00
N GLY A 444 4.71 14.23 21.09
CA GLY A 444 4.65 14.99 22.35
C GLY A 444 3.24 15.15 22.90
N LYS A 445 2.28 15.60 22.09
CA LYS A 445 0.90 15.83 22.53
C LYS A 445 -0.02 14.63 22.31
N LEU A 446 0.03 14.01 21.13
CA LEU A 446 -0.90 12.93 20.77
C LEU A 446 -0.39 11.55 21.18
N ARG A 447 0.87 11.42 21.61
CA ARG A 447 1.47 10.14 22.04
C ARG A 447 1.40 9.09 20.92
N ALA A 448 1.56 9.53 19.67
CA ALA A 448 1.37 8.70 18.47
C ALA A 448 2.28 7.47 18.44
N ASP A 449 3.47 7.55 19.04
CA ASP A 449 4.40 6.44 19.20
C ASP A 449 3.87 5.35 20.15
N GLU A 450 3.15 5.74 21.20
CA GLU A 450 2.47 4.81 22.11
C GLU A 450 1.16 4.29 21.51
N VAL A 451 0.40 5.16 20.82
CA VAL A 451 -0.81 4.75 20.10
C VAL A 451 -0.48 3.75 19.00
N ALA A 452 0.70 3.83 18.36
CA ALA A 452 1.15 2.85 17.38
C ALA A 452 1.20 1.41 17.93
N LEU A 453 1.36 1.21 19.24
CA LEU A 453 1.29 -0.12 19.88
C LEU A 453 -0.12 -0.72 19.90
N THR A 454 -1.15 0.00 19.44
CA THR A 454 -2.51 -0.55 19.28
C THR A 454 -2.82 -0.95 17.83
N MET A 455 -1.81 -1.00 16.95
CA MET A 455 -2.00 -1.17 15.50
C MET A 455 -2.87 -2.37 15.12
N MET A 456 -2.80 -3.48 15.87
CA MET A 456 -3.61 -4.67 15.67
C MET A 456 -4.56 -4.99 16.83
N ALA A 457 -4.66 -4.10 17.82
CA ALA A 457 -5.61 -4.24 18.93
C ALA A 457 -7.07 -4.30 18.47
N PHE A 458 -7.36 -3.69 17.31
CA PHE A 458 -8.70 -3.54 16.72
C PHE A 458 -9.00 -4.56 15.61
N ARG A 459 -8.15 -5.57 15.42
CA ARG A 459 -8.30 -6.57 14.37
C ARG A 459 -9.54 -7.44 14.61
N ALA A 460 -10.47 -7.45 13.64
CA ALA A 460 -11.60 -8.36 13.64
C ALA A 460 -11.17 -9.82 13.39
N PRO A 461 -12.01 -10.83 13.74
CA PRO A 461 -11.73 -12.23 13.43
C PRO A 461 -11.50 -12.47 11.94
N ASP A 462 -10.65 -13.43 11.58
CA ASP A 462 -10.29 -13.70 10.17
C ASP A 462 -11.51 -13.98 9.27
N SER A 463 -12.62 -14.49 9.82
CA SER A 463 -13.87 -14.74 9.09
C SER A 463 -14.56 -13.47 8.56
N CYS A 464 -14.31 -12.32 9.21
CA CYS A 464 -14.84 -11.02 8.80
C CYS A 464 -13.79 -9.93 8.60
N PHE A 465 -12.51 -10.24 8.80
CA PHE A 465 -11.44 -9.28 8.61
C PHE A 465 -11.27 -8.88 7.14
N LYS A 466 -10.96 -7.60 6.91
CA LYS A 466 -10.60 -7.06 5.61
C LYS A 466 -9.07 -6.96 5.50
N PHE A 467 -8.46 -7.98 4.88
CA PHE A 467 -7.02 -8.12 4.70
C PHE A 467 -6.36 -7.01 3.87
N TYR A 468 -7.14 -6.27 3.09
CA TYR A 468 -6.64 -5.11 2.35
C TYR A 468 -5.94 -4.07 3.24
N GLY A 469 -6.41 -3.88 4.48
CA GLY A 469 -5.88 -2.89 5.42
C GLY A 469 -4.46 -3.17 5.92
N ASP A 470 -4.05 -4.44 5.89
CA ASP A 470 -2.75 -4.90 6.38
C ASP A 470 -1.62 -4.25 5.57
N HIS A 471 -1.70 -4.30 4.24
CA HIS A 471 -0.69 -3.69 3.37
C HIS A 471 -0.55 -2.18 3.54
N ILE A 472 -1.69 -1.47 3.65
CA ILE A 472 -1.74 -0.01 3.82
C ILE A 472 -0.82 0.39 4.99
N THR A 473 -0.93 -0.37 6.08
CA THR A 473 -0.30 -0.06 7.35
C THR A 473 1.12 -0.61 7.42
N TYR A 474 1.35 -1.86 7.03
CA TYR A 474 2.65 -2.53 7.20
C TYR A 474 3.72 -1.97 6.29
N GLY A 475 3.41 -1.69 5.02
CA GLY A 475 4.38 -1.10 4.09
C GLY A 475 4.86 0.27 4.56
N THR A 476 3.93 1.10 5.02
CA THR A 476 4.21 2.42 5.59
C THR A 476 5.05 2.32 6.87
N HIS A 477 4.65 1.44 7.79
CA HIS A 477 5.37 1.26 9.06
C HIS A 477 6.78 0.71 8.84
N TRP A 478 6.93 -0.26 7.92
CA TRP A 478 8.23 -0.76 7.49
C TRP A 478 9.11 0.36 6.91
N GLN A 479 8.58 1.17 5.99
CA GLN A 479 9.34 2.24 5.37
C GLN A 479 9.81 3.25 6.43
N PHE A 480 8.94 3.63 7.36
CA PHE A 480 9.30 4.49 8.49
C PHE A 480 10.44 3.88 9.33
N LEU A 481 10.33 2.60 9.70
CA LEU A 481 11.34 1.87 10.44
C LEU A 481 12.71 1.86 9.75
N THR A 482 12.73 1.70 8.43
CA THR A 482 13.99 1.70 7.67
C THR A 482 14.64 3.06 7.53
N MET A 483 13.95 4.15 7.88
CA MET A 483 14.53 5.49 7.88
C MET A 483 15.03 5.93 9.25
N LEU A 484 14.55 5.31 10.32
CA LEU A 484 14.91 5.65 11.69
C LEU A 484 16.28 5.09 12.05
N GLU A 485 17.18 5.95 12.54
CA GLU A 485 18.41 5.52 13.21
C GLU A 485 18.12 4.87 14.57
N ASP A 486 19.13 4.18 15.11
CA ASP A 486 19.06 3.59 16.45
C ASP A 486 18.68 4.66 17.50
N SER A 487 17.45 4.55 17.99
CA SER A 487 16.81 5.54 18.85
C SER A 487 15.70 4.89 19.68
N PRO A 488 15.25 5.53 20.78
CA PRO A 488 14.07 5.07 21.52
C PRO A 488 12.85 4.92 20.63
N LEU A 489 12.62 5.87 19.72
CA LEU A 489 11.50 5.81 18.77
C LEU A 489 11.61 4.58 17.85
N ARG A 490 12.79 4.31 17.29
CA ARG A 490 13.03 3.10 16.49
C ARG A 490 12.73 1.83 17.28
N ASN A 491 13.19 1.75 18.54
CA ASN A 491 12.93 0.60 19.39
C ASN A 491 11.43 0.37 19.62
N THR A 492 10.67 1.44 19.86
CA THR A 492 9.20 1.35 19.97
C THR A 492 8.58 0.88 18.65
N MET A 493 8.99 1.42 17.51
CA MET A 493 8.45 0.99 16.22
C MET A 493 8.83 -0.46 15.89
N VAL A 494 10.01 -0.95 16.28
CA VAL A 494 10.36 -2.37 16.10
C VAL A 494 9.45 -3.25 16.95
N ARG A 495 9.09 -2.80 18.16
CA ARG A 495 8.08 -3.49 18.98
C ARG A 495 6.72 -3.51 18.31
N VAL A 496 6.26 -2.42 17.70
CA VAL A 496 5.01 -2.41 16.92
C VAL A 496 5.06 -3.47 15.81
N MET A 497 6.16 -3.56 15.06
CA MET A 497 6.31 -4.58 14.02
C MET A 497 6.32 -6.02 14.58
N GLU A 498 6.87 -6.25 15.77
CA GLU A 498 6.93 -7.57 16.40
C GLU A 498 5.61 -7.95 17.10
N GLU A 499 5.16 -7.12 18.03
CA GLU A 499 4.04 -7.37 18.93
C GLU A 499 2.71 -7.24 18.18
N GLU A 500 2.52 -6.14 17.43
CA GLU A 500 1.26 -5.89 16.72
C GLU A 500 1.21 -6.59 15.36
N VAL A 501 2.19 -6.33 14.50
CA VAL A 501 2.12 -6.80 13.11
C VAL A 501 2.36 -8.30 13.04
N TRP A 502 3.48 -8.79 13.58
CA TRP A 502 3.85 -10.19 13.44
C TRP A 502 3.02 -11.11 14.34
N GLN A 503 3.08 -10.93 15.66
CA GLN A 503 2.48 -11.85 16.61
C GLN A 503 0.95 -11.83 16.61
N LYS A 504 0.31 -10.67 16.44
CA LYS A 504 -1.17 -10.59 16.43
C LYS A 504 -1.79 -10.84 15.06
N ALA A 505 -1.05 -10.65 13.96
CA ALA A 505 -1.63 -10.71 12.61
C ALA A 505 -0.86 -11.57 11.58
N MET A 506 0.45 -11.40 11.39
CA MET A 506 1.14 -11.91 10.18
C MET A 506 1.76 -13.30 10.28
N TRP A 507 2.10 -13.79 11.47
CA TRP A 507 2.95 -14.99 11.59
C TRP A 507 2.39 -16.23 10.89
N ASN A 508 1.07 -16.35 10.78
CA ASN A 508 0.36 -17.45 10.11
C ASN A 508 -0.19 -17.10 8.73
N HIS A 509 0.03 -15.89 8.22
CA HIS A 509 -0.51 -15.48 6.92
C HIS A 509 0.21 -16.12 5.75
N HIS A 510 1.46 -16.55 5.94
CA HIS A 510 2.35 -16.96 4.87
C HIS A 510 2.29 -15.95 3.71
N ASN A 511 2.83 -14.75 3.89
CA ASN A 511 2.82 -13.74 2.83
C ASN A 511 4.24 -13.26 2.54
N ALA A 512 4.79 -13.63 1.39
CA ALA A 512 6.18 -13.38 1.03
C ALA A 512 6.57 -11.90 1.15
N LYS A 513 5.66 -10.99 0.78
CA LYS A 513 5.90 -9.55 0.97
C LYS A 513 6.02 -9.22 2.46
N ALA A 514 5.01 -9.53 3.26
CA ALA A 514 5.03 -9.22 4.68
C ALA A 514 6.22 -9.88 5.40
N ASP A 515 6.54 -11.13 5.05
CA ASP A 515 7.68 -11.89 5.58
C ASP A 515 9.01 -11.18 5.29
N ALA A 516 9.21 -10.70 4.06
CA ALA A 516 10.41 -9.95 3.67
C ALA A 516 10.51 -8.60 4.39
N LEU A 517 9.40 -7.84 4.47
CA LEU A 517 9.38 -6.54 5.16
C LEU A 517 9.69 -6.71 6.64
N TYR A 518 9.01 -7.63 7.33
CA TYR A 518 9.24 -7.94 8.73
C TYR A 518 10.70 -8.37 8.98
N ALA A 519 11.19 -9.38 8.26
CA ALA A 519 12.54 -9.91 8.45
C ALA A 519 13.64 -8.87 8.22
N SER A 520 13.39 -7.81 7.46
CA SER A 520 14.36 -6.75 7.20
C SER A 520 14.60 -5.79 8.36
N VAL A 521 13.63 -5.62 9.26
CA VAL A 521 13.69 -4.61 10.33
C VAL A 521 13.83 -5.20 11.73
N VAL A 522 13.42 -6.46 11.93
CA VAL A 522 13.51 -7.14 13.24
C VAL A 522 14.87 -7.83 13.45
N PRO A 523 15.38 -7.92 14.70
CA PRO A 523 16.63 -8.60 15.00
C PRO A 523 16.55 -10.13 14.78
N SER A 524 17.70 -10.80 14.68
CA SER A 524 17.78 -12.27 14.62
C SER A 524 17.25 -12.93 15.89
N GLY A 525 16.65 -14.12 15.77
CA GLY A 525 16.15 -14.91 16.90
C GLY A 525 14.75 -14.53 17.41
N SER A 526 14.11 -13.53 16.81
CA SER A 526 12.65 -13.33 16.89
C SER A 526 11.91 -14.30 15.95
N GLY A 527 10.66 -13.99 15.57
CA GLY A 527 9.97 -14.64 14.44
C GLY A 527 10.67 -14.50 13.08
N ARG A 528 11.80 -13.78 13.00
CA ARG A 528 12.56 -13.52 11.75
C ARG A 528 12.91 -14.79 10.99
N ASP A 529 13.35 -15.84 11.68
CA ASP A 529 13.76 -17.08 11.01
C ASP A 529 12.56 -17.81 10.40
N ASP A 530 11.39 -17.70 11.03
CA ASP A 530 10.14 -18.29 10.53
C ASP A 530 9.66 -17.52 9.29
N ALA A 531 9.69 -16.19 9.34
CA ALA A 531 9.42 -15.34 8.18
C ALA A 531 10.35 -15.65 7.00
N LEU A 532 11.66 -15.78 7.23
CA LEU A 532 12.63 -16.10 6.17
C LEU A 532 12.43 -17.49 5.57
N ARG A 533 11.98 -18.48 6.35
CA ARG A 533 11.60 -19.80 5.79
C ARG A 533 10.34 -19.69 4.93
N SER A 534 9.27 -19.07 5.48
CA SER A 534 8.01 -18.85 4.80
C SER A 534 8.16 -18.08 3.48
N LEU A 535 8.99 -17.04 3.47
CA LEU A 535 9.34 -16.25 2.29
C LEU A 535 9.90 -17.13 1.17
N ARG A 536 10.91 -17.95 1.46
CA ARG A 536 11.56 -18.80 0.46
C ARG A 536 10.61 -19.85 -0.11
N ASP A 537 9.82 -20.47 0.76
CA ASP A 537 8.82 -21.45 0.36
C ASP A 537 7.78 -20.83 -0.60
N GLN A 538 7.32 -19.62 -0.30
CA GLN A 538 6.35 -18.94 -1.15
C GLN A 538 6.92 -18.44 -2.47
N LEU A 539 8.15 -17.94 -2.51
CA LEU A 539 8.78 -17.50 -3.77
C LEU A 539 8.90 -18.66 -4.76
N THR A 540 9.22 -19.86 -4.28
CA THR A 540 9.30 -21.06 -5.13
C THR A 540 7.93 -21.63 -5.50
N GLY A 541 6.93 -21.48 -4.63
CA GLY A 541 5.56 -21.93 -4.85
C GLY A 541 4.68 -20.97 -5.63
N PHE A 542 5.17 -19.77 -5.95
CA PHE A 542 4.42 -18.77 -6.71
C PHE A 542 4.16 -19.27 -8.14
N GLY A 543 2.97 -19.02 -8.68
CA GLY A 543 2.62 -19.47 -10.03
C GLY A 543 1.14 -19.27 -10.35
N GLY A 544 0.78 -19.45 -11.62
CA GLY A 544 -0.60 -19.40 -12.10
C GLY A 544 -1.48 -20.47 -11.42
N ASN A 545 -2.70 -20.08 -11.05
CA ASN A 545 -3.72 -20.99 -10.54
C ASN A 545 -4.28 -21.97 -11.60
N GLY A 546 -3.81 -21.89 -12.85
CA GLY A 546 -4.04 -22.87 -13.91
C GLY A 546 -2.98 -23.97 -14.02
N GLY A 547 -2.01 -24.04 -13.09
CA GLY A 547 -0.99 -25.09 -13.02
C GLY A 547 0.33 -24.79 -13.75
N THR A 548 0.52 -23.56 -14.24
CA THR A 548 1.73 -23.11 -14.93
C THR A 548 2.44 -22.02 -14.12
N HIS A 549 3.64 -22.33 -13.59
CA HIS A 549 4.44 -21.36 -12.83
C HIS A 549 4.85 -20.16 -13.69
N GLU A 550 5.18 -20.40 -14.96
CA GLU A 550 5.50 -19.36 -15.94
C GLU A 550 4.24 -18.75 -16.62
N ALA A 551 3.08 -18.74 -15.99
CA ALA A 551 1.93 -17.95 -16.47
C ALA A 551 1.43 -17.00 -15.37
N PRO A 552 0.94 -15.79 -15.73
CA PRO A 552 0.39 -14.86 -14.76
C PRO A 552 -0.86 -15.47 -14.13
N ARG A 553 -1.16 -15.03 -12.90
CA ARG A 553 -2.39 -15.46 -12.21
C ARG A 553 -3.61 -14.86 -12.91
N ARG A 554 -4.63 -15.68 -13.12
CA ARG A 554 -5.93 -15.27 -13.68
C ARG A 554 -7.06 -15.71 -12.76
N THR A 555 -8.28 -15.27 -12.97
CA THR A 555 -9.45 -15.68 -12.17
C THR A 555 -9.91 -17.12 -12.47
N HIS A 556 -9.02 -18.12 -12.54
CA HIS A 556 -9.46 -19.52 -12.68
C HIS A 556 -10.19 -20.02 -11.44
N ASP A 557 -11.24 -20.81 -11.66
CA ASP A 557 -12.02 -21.39 -10.57
C ASP A 557 -11.19 -22.39 -9.76
N VAL A 558 -11.18 -22.19 -8.45
CA VAL A 558 -10.60 -23.09 -7.48
C VAL A 558 -11.72 -23.44 -6.50
N SER A 559 -12.33 -24.61 -6.72
CA SER A 559 -13.44 -25.05 -5.89
C SER A 559 -12.98 -25.34 -4.45
N VAL A 560 -13.87 -25.12 -3.49
CA VAL A 560 -13.61 -25.37 -2.06
C VAL A 560 -13.14 -26.81 -1.83
N GLN A 561 -13.80 -27.79 -2.46
CA GLN A 561 -13.41 -29.21 -2.37
C GLN A 561 -11.99 -29.43 -2.87
N SER A 562 -11.62 -28.84 -4.01
CA SER A 562 -10.28 -28.98 -4.59
C SER A 562 -9.18 -28.38 -3.70
N VAL A 563 -9.49 -27.31 -2.96
CA VAL A 563 -8.57 -26.77 -1.94
C VAL A 563 -8.45 -27.75 -0.77
N ILE A 564 -9.58 -28.20 -0.22
CA ILE A 564 -9.63 -29.14 0.92
C ILE A 564 -8.85 -30.41 0.62
N ASP A 565 -9.04 -31.01 -0.55
CA ASP A 565 -8.37 -32.25 -0.97
C ASP A 565 -6.85 -32.10 -1.13
N ARG A 566 -6.35 -30.87 -1.29
CA ARG A 566 -4.93 -30.54 -1.48
C ARG A 566 -4.30 -29.84 -0.27
N LEU A 567 -5.03 -29.71 0.84
CA LEU A 567 -4.48 -29.10 2.05
C LEU A 567 -3.24 -29.88 2.51
N PRO A 568 -2.13 -29.18 2.83
CA PRO A 568 -1.00 -29.79 3.53
C PRO A 568 -1.45 -30.45 4.83
N SER A 569 -0.78 -31.51 5.27
CA SER A 569 -1.20 -32.28 6.46
C SER A 569 -1.25 -31.49 7.77
N ASN A 570 -0.58 -30.34 7.83
CA ASN A 570 -0.58 -29.42 8.97
C ASN A 570 -1.64 -28.31 8.85
N ILE A 571 -2.40 -28.24 7.76
CA ILE A 571 -3.47 -27.25 7.55
C ILE A 571 -4.81 -28.00 7.55
N THR A 572 -5.75 -27.50 8.34
CA THR A 572 -7.10 -28.07 8.46
C THR A 572 -8.16 -27.03 8.15
N VAL A 573 -9.40 -27.47 7.96
CA VAL A 573 -10.55 -26.56 7.93
C VAL A 573 -10.89 -26.16 9.37
N ARG A 574 -10.78 -24.86 9.67
CA ARG A 574 -11.16 -24.22 10.93
C ARG A 574 -12.55 -23.59 10.79
N CYS A 575 -13.46 -23.99 11.68
CA CYS A 575 -14.77 -23.34 11.79
C CYS A 575 -14.69 -22.07 12.65
N PRO A 576 -15.38 -20.98 12.25
CA PRO A 576 -15.59 -19.85 13.14
C PRO A 576 -16.32 -20.32 14.41
N THR A 577 -15.91 -19.80 15.54
CA THR A 577 -16.60 -20.00 16.82
C THR A 577 -17.86 -19.14 16.89
N GLU A 578 -18.77 -19.48 17.81
CA GLU A 578 -19.96 -18.66 18.07
C GLU A 578 -19.57 -17.24 18.53
N ALA A 579 -18.49 -17.10 19.29
CA ALA A 579 -17.98 -15.80 19.72
C ALA A 579 -17.48 -14.96 18.53
N GLU A 580 -16.73 -15.56 17.59
CA GLU A 580 -16.30 -14.89 16.35
C GLU A 580 -17.51 -14.51 15.50
N ARG A 581 -18.52 -15.37 15.38
CA ARG A 581 -19.77 -15.07 14.67
C ARG A 581 -20.47 -13.86 15.28
N VAL A 582 -20.73 -13.88 16.57
CA VAL A 582 -21.36 -12.73 17.26
C VAL A 582 -20.55 -11.46 17.04
N GLN A 583 -19.22 -11.52 17.13
CA GLN A 583 -18.37 -10.36 16.88
C GLN A 583 -18.47 -9.84 15.43
N CYS A 584 -18.49 -10.74 14.45
CA CYS A 584 -18.59 -10.36 13.03
C CYS A 584 -19.96 -9.78 12.65
N GLU A 585 -21.03 -10.27 13.28
CA GLU A 585 -22.42 -9.98 12.90
C GLU A 585 -23.07 -8.89 13.75
N THR A 586 -22.45 -8.51 14.86
CA THR A 586 -22.95 -7.39 15.68
C THR A 586 -22.72 -6.08 14.94
N GLU A 587 -23.81 -5.42 14.57
CA GLU A 587 -23.76 -4.03 14.10
C GLU A 587 -23.25 -3.14 15.24
N THR A 588 -22.10 -2.51 15.02
CA THR A 588 -21.52 -1.55 15.95
C THR A 588 -21.57 -0.17 15.31
N THR A 589 -21.61 0.86 16.15
CA THR A 589 -21.49 2.24 15.69
C THR A 589 -20.31 2.94 16.31
N LEU A 590 -19.55 3.69 15.53
CA LEU A 590 -18.53 4.61 16.00
C LEU A 590 -19.13 6.02 16.01
N LEU A 591 -19.53 6.58 17.16
CA LEU A 591 -20.17 7.92 17.23
C LEU A 591 -21.47 8.04 16.42
N GLY A 592 -22.29 6.98 16.42
CA GLY A 592 -23.47 6.86 15.58
C GLY A 592 -23.24 6.47 14.11
N PHE A 593 -21.99 6.19 13.70
CA PHE A 593 -21.65 5.73 12.36
C PHE A 593 -21.69 4.20 12.32
N PRO A 594 -22.55 3.55 11.54
CA PRO A 594 -22.49 2.10 11.42
C PRO A 594 -21.11 1.69 10.90
N LEU A 595 -20.39 0.91 11.70
CA LEU A 595 -19.23 0.21 11.20
C LEU A 595 -19.68 -1.00 10.40
N GLU A 596 -18.83 -1.37 9.46
CA GLU A 596 -19.11 -2.54 8.62
C GLU A 596 -19.09 -3.80 9.48
N SER A 597 -20.28 -4.30 9.82
CA SER A 597 -20.47 -5.69 10.21
C SER A 597 -20.49 -6.55 8.94
N LYS A 598 -20.10 -7.82 9.08
CA LYS A 598 -20.16 -8.78 7.98
C LYS A 598 -20.91 -9.99 8.46
N LYS A 599 -22.13 -10.18 7.95
CA LYS A 599 -22.87 -11.41 8.14
C LYS A 599 -22.07 -12.58 7.56
N ILE A 600 -21.68 -13.53 8.40
CA ILE A 600 -20.95 -14.74 7.99
C ILE A 600 -21.83 -15.99 8.03
N SER A 601 -22.93 -15.95 8.79
CA SER A 601 -23.96 -16.98 8.90
C SER A 601 -24.92 -16.93 7.71
N ARG A 602 -25.39 -18.11 7.33
CA ARG A 602 -26.37 -18.35 6.26
C ARG A 602 -27.12 -19.66 6.53
N GLU A 603 -28.11 -19.94 5.70
CA GLU A 603 -28.73 -21.27 5.67
C GLU A 603 -27.69 -22.31 5.23
N CYS A 604 -27.68 -23.46 5.90
CA CYS A 604 -26.81 -24.58 5.55
C CYS A 604 -27.24 -25.20 4.23
N ASP A 605 -26.29 -25.47 3.34
CA ASP A 605 -26.54 -26.09 2.03
C ASP A 605 -25.68 -27.33 1.76
N GLY A 606 -24.88 -27.77 2.74
CA GLY A 606 -24.07 -28.97 2.65
C GLY A 606 -22.84 -28.81 1.76
N ARG A 607 -22.45 -27.58 1.40
CA ARG A 607 -21.23 -27.34 0.62
C ARG A 607 -19.97 -27.82 1.38
N PRO A 608 -18.90 -28.21 0.67
CA PRO A 608 -17.63 -28.57 1.29
C PRO A 608 -17.11 -27.46 2.21
N GLY A 609 -16.51 -27.85 3.35
CA GLY A 609 -15.95 -26.91 4.31
C GLY A 609 -16.99 -26.07 5.07
N GLU A 610 -18.27 -26.40 4.97
CA GLU A 610 -19.33 -25.73 5.73
C GLU A 610 -19.27 -26.07 7.23
N CYS A 611 -19.48 -25.04 8.06
CA CYS A 611 -19.44 -25.12 9.51
C CYS A 611 -20.80 -24.78 10.10
N ARG A 612 -21.43 -25.75 10.79
CA ARG A 612 -22.77 -25.61 11.39
C ARG A 612 -22.72 -25.08 12.82
N PHE A 613 -23.51 -24.05 13.10
CA PHE A 613 -23.73 -23.50 14.45
C PHE A 613 -24.90 -24.22 15.16
N GLU A 614 -25.03 -23.99 16.48
CA GLU A 614 -26.07 -24.61 17.31
C GLU A 614 -27.49 -24.18 16.91
N ASP A 615 -27.66 -22.94 16.43
CA ASP A 615 -28.93 -22.40 15.95
C ASP A 615 -29.38 -22.96 14.58
N GLY A 616 -28.57 -23.86 13.99
CA GLY A 616 -28.85 -24.50 12.72
C GLY A 616 -28.43 -23.70 11.50
N THR A 617 -27.85 -22.50 11.66
CA THR A 617 -27.18 -21.76 10.58
C THR A 617 -25.78 -22.29 10.32
N CYS A 618 -25.18 -21.88 9.21
CA CYS A 618 -23.84 -22.27 8.81
C CYS A 618 -22.96 -21.08 8.38
N ALA A 619 -21.65 -21.20 8.53
CA ALA A 619 -20.63 -20.31 7.96
C ALA A 619 -19.68 -21.08 7.03
N ASN A 620 -18.87 -20.34 6.26
CA ASN A 620 -17.75 -20.94 5.53
C ASN A 620 -16.62 -21.21 6.51
N GLY A 621 -16.06 -22.42 6.47
CA GLY A 621 -14.79 -22.72 7.12
C GLY A 621 -13.65 -21.98 6.43
N LEU A 622 -12.57 -21.78 7.18
CA LEU A 622 -11.31 -21.19 6.71
C LEU A 622 -10.20 -22.23 6.82
N ALA A 623 -9.09 -22.03 6.12
CA ALA A 623 -7.86 -22.74 6.44
C ALA A 623 -7.36 -22.32 7.84
N SER A 624 -6.81 -23.26 8.61
CA SER A 624 -6.26 -22.99 9.94
C SER A 624 -4.98 -22.15 9.92
N GLU A 625 -4.31 -22.11 8.77
CA GLU A 625 -3.08 -21.38 8.48
C GLU A 625 -3.20 -20.80 7.06
N GLY A 626 -2.42 -19.78 6.71
CA GLY A 626 -2.41 -19.20 5.38
C GLY A 626 -2.10 -20.26 4.31
N LEU A 627 -2.94 -20.34 3.29
CA LEU A 627 -2.77 -21.35 2.25
C LEU A 627 -1.44 -21.16 1.51
N PRO A 628 -0.76 -22.22 1.05
CA PRO A 628 0.29 -22.11 0.05
C PRO A 628 -0.21 -21.28 -1.14
N VAL A 629 0.66 -20.45 -1.73
CA VAL A 629 0.27 -19.50 -2.80
C VAL A 629 -0.44 -20.20 -3.96
N ALA A 630 -0.01 -21.41 -4.33
CA ALA A 630 -0.63 -22.21 -5.40
C ALA A 630 -2.08 -22.67 -5.10
N LEU A 631 -2.50 -22.64 -3.84
CA LEU A 631 -3.87 -22.98 -3.41
C LEU A 631 -4.74 -21.75 -3.13
N ARG A 632 -4.15 -20.54 -3.12
CA ARG A 632 -4.89 -19.31 -2.88
C ARG A 632 -5.78 -18.96 -4.05
N SER A 633 -6.95 -18.43 -3.71
CA SER A 633 -7.88 -17.81 -4.63
C SER A 633 -7.21 -16.68 -5.41
N TYR A 634 -7.80 -16.34 -6.56
CA TYR A 634 -7.32 -15.22 -7.34
C TYR A 634 -7.40 -13.93 -6.51
N ALA A 635 -6.40 -13.08 -6.73
CA ALA A 635 -6.39 -11.72 -6.23
C ALA A 635 -5.65 -10.85 -7.26
N ASP A 636 -6.11 -9.61 -7.39
CA ASP A 636 -5.34 -8.47 -7.86
C ASP A 636 -3.91 -8.51 -7.28
N PHE A 637 -3.83 -8.51 -5.95
CA PHE A 637 -2.62 -8.76 -5.18
C PHE A 637 -2.91 -9.75 -4.05
N LEU A 638 -2.06 -10.76 -3.87
CA LEU A 638 -2.22 -11.82 -2.87
C LEU A 638 -2.35 -11.31 -1.43
N TRP A 639 -1.73 -10.18 -1.11
CA TRP A 639 -1.84 -9.54 0.20
C TRP A 639 -3.18 -8.82 0.42
N GLN A 640 -4.01 -8.62 -0.60
CA GLN A 640 -5.31 -7.93 -0.45
C GLN A 640 -6.44 -8.81 0.03
N ARG A 641 -6.30 -10.13 -0.14
CA ARG A 641 -7.35 -11.10 0.13
C ARG A 641 -6.94 -11.99 1.30
N SER A 642 -7.95 -12.60 1.92
CA SER A 642 -7.74 -13.54 3.00
C SER A 642 -6.83 -14.68 2.53
N PRO A 643 -5.71 -14.94 3.22
CA PRO A 643 -4.87 -16.09 2.90
C PRO A 643 -5.54 -17.40 3.36
N PHE A 644 -6.66 -17.33 4.09
CA PHE A 644 -7.35 -18.47 4.68
C PHE A 644 -8.59 -18.92 3.90
N ASP A 645 -9.00 -18.19 2.86
CA ASP A 645 -10.22 -18.49 2.11
C ASP A 645 -10.10 -19.84 1.37
N LEU A 646 -11.02 -20.76 1.67
CA LEU A 646 -11.11 -22.05 0.98
C LEU A 646 -11.90 -21.86 -0.31
N GLY A 647 -11.19 -21.63 -1.42
CA GLY A 647 -11.75 -21.47 -2.77
C GLY A 647 -12.14 -20.03 -3.12
N ASP A 648 -12.58 -19.82 -4.36
CA ASP A 648 -12.79 -18.47 -4.89
C ASP A 648 -14.27 -18.16 -5.18
N PRO A 649 -14.98 -17.45 -4.28
CA PRO A 649 -16.37 -17.08 -4.49
C PRO A 649 -16.57 -16.00 -5.58
N ARG A 650 -15.48 -15.44 -6.13
CA ARG A 650 -15.49 -14.35 -7.12
C ARG A 650 -14.84 -14.77 -8.45
N SER A 651 -14.57 -16.06 -8.64
CA SER A 651 -14.00 -16.56 -9.88
C SER A 651 -14.93 -16.28 -11.07
N VAL A 652 -14.35 -15.68 -12.11
CA VAL A 652 -14.98 -15.47 -13.42
C VAL A 652 -14.24 -16.26 -14.51
N ASP A 653 -13.71 -17.44 -14.15
CA ASP A 653 -12.85 -18.36 -14.91
C ASP A 653 -12.00 -17.70 -16.00
N GLY A 654 -10.80 -17.25 -15.64
CA GLY A 654 -9.80 -16.76 -16.59
C GLY A 654 -10.12 -15.42 -17.28
N GLN A 655 -11.21 -14.72 -16.93
CA GLN A 655 -11.58 -13.44 -17.52
C GLN A 655 -10.81 -12.23 -16.98
N VAL A 656 -10.15 -12.33 -15.81
CA VAL A 656 -9.32 -11.24 -15.28
C VAL A 656 -7.92 -11.76 -15.00
N GLN A 657 -6.90 -10.97 -15.37
CA GLN A 657 -5.49 -11.25 -15.13
C GLN A 657 -4.90 -10.23 -14.16
N SER A 658 -4.22 -10.75 -13.14
CA SER A 658 -3.51 -9.95 -12.13
C SER A 658 -2.29 -9.25 -12.74
N PRO A 659 -1.90 -8.07 -12.21
CA PRO A 659 -0.64 -7.42 -12.55
C PRO A 659 0.62 -8.26 -12.33
N GLY A 660 0.58 -9.31 -11.50
CA GLY A 660 1.71 -10.21 -11.32
C GLY A 660 2.86 -9.66 -10.46
N ARG A 661 2.66 -8.51 -9.80
CA ARG A 661 3.70 -7.87 -8.97
C ARG A 661 3.92 -8.51 -7.60
N ASP A 662 3.03 -9.40 -7.18
CA ASP A 662 3.17 -10.17 -5.94
C ASP A 662 4.39 -11.11 -5.91
N LEU A 663 4.98 -11.44 -7.07
CA LEU A 663 6.22 -12.21 -7.13
C LEU A 663 7.46 -11.30 -7.17
N GLY A 664 7.44 -10.30 -8.07
CA GLY A 664 8.58 -9.41 -8.27
C GLY A 664 8.94 -8.63 -7.01
N GLU A 665 7.95 -8.04 -6.33
CA GLU A 665 8.20 -7.19 -5.17
C GLU A 665 8.92 -7.93 -4.03
N PRO A 666 8.42 -9.07 -3.49
CA PRO A 666 9.13 -9.78 -2.44
C PRO A 666 10.44 -10.40 -2.93
N PHE A 667 10.55 -10.85 -4.18
CA PHE A 667 11.79 -11.41 -4.72
C PHE A 667 12.92 -10.38 -4.73
N TRP A 668 12.67 -9.21 -5.32
CA TRP A 668 13.68 -8.15 -5.42
C TRP A 668 14.02 -7.56 -4.05
N THR A 669 13.04 -7.41 -3.16
CA THR A 669 13.25 -7.01 -1.77
C THR A 669 14.12 -8.02 -1.01
N ALA A 670 13.82 -9.32 -1.15
CA ALA A 670 14.60 -10.39 -0.53
C ALA A 670 16.05 -10.44 -1.04
N ARG A 671 16.26 -10.16 -2.33
CA ARG A 671 17.61 -10.08 -2.92
C ARG A 671 18.39 -8.87 -2.42
N TYR A 672 17.74 -7.73 -2.19
CA TYR A 672 18.39 -6.55 -1.60
C TYR A 672 18.89 -6.83 -0.18
N TYR A 673 18.06 -7.45 0.67
CA TYR A 673 18.42 -7.78 2.06
C TYR A 673 19.24 -9.08 2.21
N ASP A 674 19.74 -9.65 1.10
CA ASP A 674 20.52 -10.91 1.08
C ASP A 674 19.81 -12.11 1.74
N PHE A 675 18.48 -12.15 1.68
CA PHE A 675 17.69 -13.29 2.18
C PHE A 675 17.73 -14.49 1.23
N ILE A 676 18.00 -14.21 -0.04
CA ILE A 676 18.19 -15.15 -1.14
C ILE A 676 19.41 -14.73 -1.96
N ASP A 677 20.06 -15.68 -2.62
CA ASP A 677 21.20 -15.48 -3.52
C ASP A 677 20.87 -15.80 -4.99
N THR A 678 19.64 -16.25 -5.26
CA THR A 678 19.11 -16.58 -6.58
C THR A 678 19.38 -15.46 -7.60
N GLY A 679 20.11 -15.80 -8.67
CA GLY A 679 20.39 -14.87 -9.76
C GLY A 679 21.36 -13.73 -9.41
N ARG A 680 22.08 -13.80 -8.28
CA ARG A 680 23.05 -12.76 -7.89
C ARG A 680 24.08 -12.53 -9.01
N GLY A 681 24.25 -11.26 -9.39
CA GLY A 681 25.17 -10.87 -10.47
C GLY A 681 24.62 -11.09 -11.89
N GLN A 682 23.39 -11.58 -12.02
CA GLN A 682 22.70 -11.69 -13.31
C GLN A 682 21.78 -10.49 -13.54
N VAL A 683 21.81 -9.99 -14.77
CA VAL A 683 21.07 -8.82 -15.26
C VAL A 683 20.46 -9.10 -16.64
N LEU A 684 19.56 -8.23 -17.13
CA LEU A 684 19.05 -8.33 -18.49
C LEU A 684 19.95 -7.57 -19.47
N ALA A 685 20.33 -8.23 -20.57
CA ALA A 685 21.08 -7.60 -21.64
C ALA A 685 20.75 -8.11 -23.05
N TRP A 686 21.04 -7.30 -24.05
CA TRP A 686 20.84 -7.65 -25.46
C TRP A 686 21.87 -8.67 -25.94
N ARG A 687 21.40 -9.86 -26.33
CA ARG A 687 22.18 -10.90 -27.00
C ARG A 687 21.93 -10.86 -28.50
N GLN A 688 22.98 -10.84 -29.31
CA GLN A 688 22.84 -11.03 -30.75
C GLN A 688 22.40 -12.48 -31.06
N THR A 689 21.34 -12.64 -31.85
CA THR A 689 20.87 -13.95 -32.31
C THR A 689 21.54 -14.33 -33.63
N GLN A 690 21.37 -15.58 -34.06
CA GLN A 690 21.85 -16.05 -35.38
C GLN A 690 20.92 -15.61 -36.53
N GLU A 691 19.79 -15.00 -36.22
CA GLU A 691 18.79 -14.58 -37.20
C GLU A 691 19.10 -13.17 -37.73
N ALA A 692 18.97 -12.99 -39.04
CA ALA A 692 18.97 -11.66 -39.63
C ALA A 692 17.63 -10.96 -39.32
N CYS A 693 17.64 -9.62 -39.30
CA CYS A 693 16.40 -8.87 -39.27
C CYS A 693 15.52 -9.22 -40.47
N ALA A 694 14.23 -9.46 -40.22
CA ALA A 694 13.24 -9.47 -41.29
C ALA A 694 13.17 -8.06 -41.90
N ASN A 695 13.23 -7.97 -43.24
CA ASN A 695 13.15 -6.71 -43.98
C ASN A 695 11.76 -6.06 -43.88
#